data_AF-A0A7K1G5Q9-F1
#
_entry.id   AF-A0A7K1G5Q9-F1
#
_cell.length_a   1.000
_cell.length_b   1.000
_cell.length_c   1.000
_cell.angle_alpha   90.00
_cell.angle_beta   90.00
_cell.angle_gamma   90.00
#
_symmetry.space_group_name_H-M   'P 1'
#
loop_
_entity.id
_entity.type
_entity.pdbx_description
1 polymer ?
#
loop_
_entity_poly.entity_id
_entity_poly.type
_entity_poly.pdbx_seq_one_letter_code
_entity_poly.pdbx_strand_id
1 'polypeptide(L)'
;MRFPKQKIIKALLILALVLGVLFLGFYFFRDSLLKQAIAKVTLKMNTEYNSKFSVKSASFDGLSGIKLTDVILVPNNADTLCHIQKIETSISLSNLLIGDVQVGTLKIDNGYIQLVKKGKIRNFDAFLKRDKSDSDKNEKRKYATFAYRIISKLLNLVPTDMKLENLNFKIDDNGKKASIAINKLVLNNKQLETNLHVQSKDFDQKWNIKGFADPRNKKADIRFFNLDTGAIRVPYLDERYNLKASFDSIRLNVENIDKDGSELHIDGYTSITNLKINHPKIASKDVVIKNARFDYRFLLGDDFISIDSTSTMQLNKIKVKPYISYNTEKDTVYTLKVDIPKMKAQDFIVSLPDGLFTHFQGMEATGNFDYKLDFKFNKNKPNTLVFDSKLNKEDLKITKYGEADLNKLNGEFVYRAIIQNVLQRPVLVGSANPNYTPLDQMSPYLRKSVLTTEDPSFFSHRGFINEAFKQSILKNIRTKKFSRGASTISMQLIKNVFLTREKTLSRKLEEILLVYILENNRVVSKERMLEVYFNIIEWGPNVYGIGEASHFYFQKSPSALNVDECLYLATIIPKPRKFMYQFNDEGNLKDYAIKNQKFLKNLMFRRGLLVPEDTLGQLPVYISGNARSLIRIKAPDSTAVKNDSLSMEEEFDL
;
A
#
# COMPACT_ATOMS: atom_id res chain seq x y z
N MET A 1 73.23 -17.03 11.08
CA MET A 1 73.16 -15.57 11.29
C MET A 1 72.51 -15.29 12.64
N ARG A 2 73.27 -14.85 13.66
CA ARG A 2 72.72 -14.37 14.94
C ARG A 2 72.26 -12.93 14.76
N PHE A 3 70.96 -12.71 14.60
CA PHE A 3 70.40 -11.35 14.64
C PHE A 3 70.65 -10.72 16.02
N PRO A 4 71.23 -9.51 16.11
CA PRO A 4 71.65 -8.96 17.40
C PRO A 4 70.44 -8.46 18.18
N LYS A 5 70.02 -9.20 19.21
CA LYS A 5 68.94 -8.82 20.15
C LYS A 5 69.05 -7.36 20.64
N GLN A 6 70.26 -6.82 20.77
CA GLN A 6 70.51 -5.43 21.14
C GLN A 6 70.00 -4.40 20.12
N LYS A 7 70.02 -4.67 18.81
CA LYS A 7 69.50 -3.73 17.79
C LYS A 7 67.97 -3.68 17.82
N ILE A 8 67.31 -4.81 18.09
CA ILE A 8 65.85 -4.89 18.25
C ILE A 8 65.42 -4.15 19.51
N ILE A 9 66.12 -4.33 20.63
CA ILE A 9 65.83 -3.61 21.89
C ILE A 9 66.02 -2.10 21.71
N LYS A 10 67.10 -1.66 21.06
CA LYS A 10 67.30 -0.23 20.76
C LYS A 10 66.24 0.33 19.81
N ALA A 11 65.83 -0.44 18.78
CA ALA A 11 64.74 -0.04 17.89
C ALA A 11 63.39 0.06 18.62
N LEU A 12 63.08 -0.87 19.52
CA LEU A 12 61.88 -0.83 20.35
C LEU A 12 61.90 0.34 21.34
N LEU A 13 63.06 0.64 21.93
CA LEU A 13 63.23 1.81 22.82
C LEU A 13 63.07 3.13 22.07
N ILE A 14 63.65 3.26 20.87
CA ILE A 14 63.48 4.43 20.03
C ILE A 14 62.01 4.56 19.58
N LEU A 15 61.37 3.46 19.21
CA LEU A 15 59.94 3.45 18.86
C LEU A 15 59.08 3.86 20.06
N ALA A 16 59.36 3.35 21.25
CA ALA A 16 58.65 3.72 22.48
C ALA A 16 58.87 5.20 22.85
N LEU A 17 60.09 5.73 22.66
CA LEU A 17 60.40 7.14 22.87
C LEU A 17 59.66 8.03 21.86
N VAL A 18 59.65 7.66 20.58
CA VAL A 18 58.92 8.37 19.53
C VAL A 18 57.41 8.34 19.80
N LEU A 19 56.86 7.18 20.15
CA LEU A 19 55.46 7.04 20.55
C LEU A 19 55.15 7.86 21.81
N GLY A 20 56.06 7.92 22.78
CA GLY A 20 55.94 8.74 23.99
C GLY A 20 55.94 10.23 23.69
N VAL A 21 56.81 10.71 22.80
CA VAL A 21 56.85 12.12 22.35
C VAL A 21 55.62 12.48 21.53
N LEU A 22 55.18 11.59 20.63
CA LEU A 22 53.93 11.78 19.88
C LEU A 22 52.71 11.79 20.80
N PHE A 23 52.71 10.95 21.84
CA PHE A 23 51.65 10.91 22.85
C PHE A 23 51.62 12.18 23.69
N LEU A 24 52.78 12.65 24.18
CA LEU A 24 52.90 13.91 24.92
C LEU A 24 52.52 15.11 24.03
N GLY A 25 52.97 15.11 22.77
CA GLY A 25 52.57 16.10 21.77
C GLY A 25 51.05 16.10 21.55
N PHE A 26 50.45 14.94 21.31
CA PHE A 26 48.99 14.83 21.21
C PHE A 26 48.30 15.32 22.47
N TYR A 27 48.73 14.91 23.66
CA TYR A 27 48.15 15.34 24.93
C TYR A 27 48.18 16.87 25.09
N PHE A 28 49.28 17.51 24.68
CA PHE A 28 49.44 18.96 24.77
C PHE A 28 48.65 19.71 23.69
N PHE A 29 48.56 19.18 22.46
CA PHE A 29 47.91 19.85 21.31
C PHE A 29 46.46 19.43 21.06
N ARG A 30 45.92 18.43 21.77
CA ARG A 30 44.58 17.85 21.53
C ARG A 30 43.44 18.87 21.51
N ASP A 31 43.44 19.86 22.40
CA ASP A 31 42.38 20.88 22.42
C ASP A 31 42.47 21.81 21.20
N SER A 32 43.68 22.07 20.70
CA SER A 32 43.89 22.78 19.44
C SER A 32 43.40 21.96 18.24
N LEU A 33 43.73 20.66 18.22
CA LEU A 33 43.24 19.72 17.21
C LEU A 33 41.71 19.60 17.21
N LEU A 34 41.09 19.58 18.39
CA LEU A 34 39.63 19.58 18.53
C LEU A 34 39.00 20.86 17.97
N LYS A 35 39.57 22.02 18.29
CA LYS A 35 39.14 23.30 17.71
C LYS A 35 39.26 23.31 16.19
N GLN A 36 40.36 22.78 15.65
CA GLN A 36 40.55 22.67 14.20
C GLN A 36 39.55 21.70 13.55
N ALA A 37 39.25 20.58 14.20
CA ALA A 37 38.23 19.63 13.74
C ALA A 37 36.83 20.27 13.72
N ILE A 38 36.47 21.01 14.77
CA ILE A 38 35.21 21.75 14.83
C ILE A 38 35.16 22.82 13.74
N ALA A 39 36.23 23.58 13.52
CA ALA A 39 36.31 24.57 12.45
C ALA A 39 36.11 23.93 11.07
N LYS A 40 36.68 22.73 10.83
CA LYS A 40 36.46 21.96 9.60
C LYS A 40 35.00 21.53 9.42
N VAL A 41 34.35 21.09 10.51
CA VAL A 41 32.91 20.75 10.48
C VAL A 41 32.06 21.99 10.25
N THR A 42 32.35 23.10 10.92
CA THR A 42 31.65 24.39 10.71
C THR A 42 31.77 24.84 9.26
N LEU A 43 32.97 24.79 8.66
CA LEU A 43 33.17 25.12 7.26
C LEU A 43 32.35 24.20 6.36
N LYS A 44 32.42 22.88 6.57
CA LYS A 44 31.66 21.88 5.81
C LYS A 44 30.14 22.10 5.90
N MET A 45 29.62 22.37 7.08
CA MET A 45 28.20 22.65 7.30
C MET A 45 27.76 23.92 6.55
N ASN A 46 28.61 24.95 6.53
CA ASN A 46 28.32 26.18 5.82
C ASN A 46 28.35 25.97 4.29
N THR A 47 29.38 25.30 3.77
CA THR A 47 29.61 25.16 2.32
C THR A 47 28.74 24.08 1.67
N GLU A 48 28.66 22.88 2.25
CA GLU A 48 27.95 21.74 1.66
C GLU A 48 26.47 21.71 2.07
N TYR A 49 26.18 22.08 3.32
CA TYR A 49 24.85 21.96 3.92
C TYR A 49 24.12 23.30 4.09
N ASN A 50 24.70 24.44 3.65
CA ASN A 50 24.10 25.76 3.79
C ASN A 50 23.54 26.03 5.20
N SER A 51 24.30 25.59 6.21
CA SER A 51 23.89 25.59 7.62
C SER A 51 25.00 26.11 8.51
N LYS A 52 24.65 26.97 9.46
CA LYS A 52 25.54 27.45 10.52
C LYS A 52 25.62 26.41 11.61
N PHE A 53 26.82 25.90 11.86
CA PHE A 53 27.13 25.01 12.97
C PHE A 53 28.08 25.72 13.93
N SER A 54 27.71 25.81 15.20
CA SER A 54 28.51 26.44 16.24
C SER A 54 28.54 25.59 17.50
N VAL A 55 29.67 25.68 18.21
CA VAL A 55 29.90 25.09 19.52
C VAL A 55 30.52 26.18 20.39
N LYS A 56 29.95 26.48 21.55
CA LYS A 56 30.43 27.59 22.41
C LYS A 56 31.76 27.25 23.06
N SER A 57 31.87 26.06 23.64
CA SER A 57 33.13 25.54 24.16
C SER A 57 33.29 24.06 23.83
N ALA A 58 34.54 23.67 23.59
CA ALA A 58 34.92 22.30 23.33
C ALA A 58 36.26 22.03 24.02
N SER A 59 36.33 20.96 24.79
CA SER A 59 37.54 20.56 25.51
C SER A 59 37.61 19.05 25.62
N PHE A 60 38.83 18.53 25.74
CA PHE A 60 39.02 17.17 26.21
C PHE A 60 38.71 17.05 27.70
N ASP A 61 38.17 15.89 28.08
CA ASP A 61 37.96 15.45 29.45
C ASP A 61 38.64 14.08 29.63
N GLY A 62 39.63 13.99 30.53
CA GLY A 62 40.51 12.83 30.63
C GLY A 62 41.36 12.62 29.37
N LEU A 63 41.66 11.36 29.00
CA LEU A 63 42.55 11.01 27.87
C LEU A 63 41.84 11.03 26.50
N SER A 64 40.56 10.66 26.45
CA SER A 64 39.79 10.44 25.22
C SER A 64 38.36 10.98 25.25
N GLY A 65 37.91 11.51 26.39
CA GLY A 65 36.63 12.17 26.52
C GLY A 65 36.66 13.55 25.87
N ILE A 66 35.55 13.95 25.28
CA ILE A 66 35.31 15.24 24.65
C ILE A 66 34.02 15.79 25.24
N LYS A 67 34.08 17.03 25.69
CA LYS A 67 32.95 17.78 26.20
C LYS A 67 32.69 18.97 25.29
N LEU A 68 31.47 19.06 24.78
CA LEU A 68 30.99 20.16 23.95
C LEU A 68 29.84 20.86 24.69
N THR A 69 29.83 22.19 24.67
CA THR A 69 28.73 22.99 25.22
C THR A 69 28.09 23.88 24.15
N ASP A 70 26.78 24.06 24.26
CA ASP A 70 25.94 24.83 23.32
C ASP A 70 26.22 24.48 21.86
N VAL A 71 25.98 23.22 21.50
CA VAL A 71 26.07 22.73 20.14
C VAL A 71 24.79 23.12 19.40
N ILE A 72 24.90 24.00 18.42
CA ILE A 72 23.76 24.60 17.69
C ILE A 72 23.94 24.38 16.20
N LEU A 73 22.86 23.98 15.53
CA LEU A 73 22.78 23.82 14.08
C LEU A 73 21.57 24.59 13.54
N VAL A 74 21.83 25.62 12.74
CA VAL A 74 20.82 26.51 12.17
C VAL A 74 21.00 26.57 10.65
N PRO A 75 20.09 26.03 9.86
CA PRO A 75 20.06 26.27 8.41
C PRO A 75 19.86 27.76 8.12
N ASN A 76 20.57 28.31 7.13
CA ASN A 76 20.60 29.77 6.91
C ASN A 76 19.21 30.41 6.66
N ASN A 77 18.27 29.66 6.08
CA ASN A 77 16.96 30.16 5.66
C ASN A 77 15.79 29.41 6.34
N ALA A 78 16.02 28.79 7.51
CA ALA A 78 15.00 28.02 8.20
C ALA A 78 15.20 28.04 9.72
N ASP A 79 14.23 27.50 10.46
CA ASP A 79 14.31 27.40 11.92
C ASP A 79 15.48 26.53 12.39
N THR A 80 16.00 26.79 13.59
CA THR A 80 17.05 25.97 14.23
C THR A 80 16.72 24.49 14.14
N LEU A 81 17.64 23.66 13.66
CA LEU A 81 17.43 22.22 13.53
C LEU A 81 17.73 21.50 14.83
N CYS A 82 18.79 21.91 15.53
CA CYS A 82 19.27 21.27 16.74
C CYS A 82 19.92 22.29 17.69
N HIS A 83 19.65 22.16 18.97
CA HIS A 83 20.39 22.83 20.04
C HIS A 83 20.56 21.85 21.21
N ILE A 84 21.79 21.57 21.59
CA ILE A 84 22.13 20.71 22.71
C ILE A 84 23.06 21.50 23.64
N GLN A 85 22.68 21.62 24.91
CA GLN A 85 23.44 22.40 25.88
C GLN A 85 24.76 21.72 26.23
N LYS A 86 24.77 20.39 26.36
CA LYS A 86 25.96 19.65 26.73
C LYS A 86 25.99 18.27 26.08
N ILE A 87 27.13 17.96 25.47
CA ILE A 87 27.47 16.64 24.92
C ILE A 87 28.79 16.20 25.54
N GLU A 88 28.81 15.01 26.15
CA GLU A 88 30.04 14.33 26.55
C GLU A 88 30.15 13.04 25.75
N THR A 89 31.27 12.85 25.06
CA THR A 89 31.51 11.67 24.24
C THR A 89 32.93 11.18 24.41
N SER A 90 33.15 9.88 24.38
CA SER A 90 34.51 9.34 24.24
C SER A 90 34.74 8.92 22.80
N ILE A 91 35.93 9.21 22.27
CA ILE A 91 36.36 8.72 20.96
C ILE A 91 37.40 7.63 21.17
N SER A 92 37.28 6.54 20.42
CA SER A 92 38.32 5.52 20.38
C SER A 92 39.59 6.06 19.69
N LEU A 93 40.66 6.27 20.45
CA LEU A 93 41.95 6.77 19.93
C LEU A 93 42.58 5.80 18.91
N SER A 94 42.39 4.49 19.08
CA SER A 94 42.91 3.48 18.14
C SER A 94 42.21 3.54 16.78
N ASN A 95 40.92 3.82 16.77
CA ASN A 95 40.13 3.83 15.53
C ASN A 95 40.33 5.16 14.79
N LEU A 96 40.65 6.23 15.52
CA LEU A 96 41.04 7.51 14.96
C LEU A 96 42.35 7.42 14.14
N LEU A 97 43.29 6.55 14.53
CA LEU A 97 44.52 6.27 13.77
C LEU A 97 44.27 5.52 12.45
N ILE A 98 43.15 4.79 12.34
CA ILE A 98 42.75 4.01 11.15
C ILE A 98 41.72 4.80 10.31
N GLY A 99 41.28 5.97 10.78
CA GLY A 99 40.34 6.86 10.09
C GLY A 99 38.86 6.58 10.33
N ASP A 100 38.52 5.72 11.29
CA ASP A 100 37.13 5.41 11.68
C ASP A 100 36.76 6.08 13.01
N VAL A 101 35.77 6.97 12.99
CA VAL A 101 35.34 7.72 14.18
C VAL A 101 34.23 6.93 14.87
N GLN A 102 34.61 6.22 15.94
CA GLN A 102 33.68 5.43 16.74
C GLN A 102 33.42 6.09 18.10
N VAL A 103 32.13 6.33 18.39
CA VAL A 103 31.66 6.89 19.66
C VAL A 103 31.63 5.77 20.71
N GLY A 104 32.44 5.88 21.77
CA GLY A 104 32.50 4.90 22.85
C GLY A 104 31.32 5.05 23.83
N THR A 105 31.17 6.25 24.36
CA THR A 105 30.10 6.68 25.28
C THR A 105 29.44 7.94 24.74
N LEU A 106 28.14 8.13 24.97
CA LEU A 106 27.44 9.39 24.68
C LEU A 106 26.60 9.82 25.87
N LYS A 107 26.86 11.01 26.40
CA LYS A 107 25.96 11.69 27.32
C LYS A 107 25.47 12.99 26.69
N ILE A 108 24.18 13.21 26.73
CA ILE A 108 23.54 14.44 26.28
C ILE A 108 22.69 14.96 27.42
N ASP A 109 22.94 16.20 27.84
CA ASP A 109 22.14 16.87 28.86
C ASP A 109 21.47 18.10 28.23
N ASN A 110 20.14 18.14 28.29
CA ASN A 110 19.26 19.21 27.86
C ASN A 110 19.42 19.61 26.39
N GLY A 111 18.38 19.40 25.58
CA GLY A 111 18.40 19.90 24.22
C GLY A 111 17.11 19.63 23.46
N TYR A 112 17.12 20.03 22.20
CA TYR A 112 16.09 19.64 21.26
C TYR A 112 16.63 19.45 19.86
N ILE A 113 15.96 18.56 19.14
CA ILE A 113 16.04 18.41 17.69
C ILE A 113 14.65 18.68 17.15
N GLN A 114 14.52 19.57 16.16
CA GLN A 114 13.22 19.91 15.62
C GLN A 114 13.19 19.88 14.10
N LEU A 115 12.19 19.20 13.53
CA LEU A 115 11.94 19.16 12.10
C LEU A 115 10.76 20.08 11.78
N VAL A 116 11.05 21.22 11.16
CA VAL A 116 10.07 22.26 10.87
C VAL A 116 9.91 22.43 9.37
N LYS A 117 8.66 22.43 8.91
CA LYS A 117 8.25 22.73 7.55
C LYS A 117 7.23 23.86 7.55
N LYS A 118 7.58 24.97 6.90
CA LYS A 118 6.72 26.15 6.71
C LYS A 118 6.58 26.40 5.20
N GLY A 119 5.40 26.12 4.65
CA GLY A 119 5.15 26.13 3.22
C GLY A 119 6.05 25.13 2.49
N LYS A 120 6.95 25.63 1.63
CA LYS A 120 7.93 24.83 0.87
C LYS A 120 9.29 24.68 1.58
N ILE A 121 9.55 25.47 2.61
CA ILE A 121 10.85 25.51 3.30
C ILE A 121 10.87 24.45 4.39
N ARG A 122 11.93 23.62 4.44
CA ARG A 122 12.18 22.66 5.51
C ARG A 122 13.56 22.90 6.12
N ASN A 123 13.64 22.93 7.44
CA ASN A 123 14.93 23.13 8.13
C ASN A 123 15.88 21.91 8.05
N PHE A 124 15.45 20.80 7.47
CA PHE A 124 16.27 19.61 7.25
C PHE A 124 16.56 19.35 5.76
N ASP A 125 16.20 20.28 4.85
CA ASP A 125 16.37 20.09 3.40
C ASP A 125 17.81 19.78 2.98
N ALA A 126 18.78 20.43 3.63
CA ALA A 126 20.20 20.24 3.35
C ALA A 126 20.67 18.80 3.57
N PHE A 127 20.06 18.09 4.52
CA PHE A 127 20.42 16.73 4.91
C PHE A 127 19.66 15.66 4.14
N LEU A 128 18.73 16.07 3.26
CA LEU A 128 18.00 15.19 2.34
C LEU A 128 18.60 15.16 0.93
N LYS A 129 19.56 16.03 0.61
CA LYS A 129 20.22 16.07 -0.69
C LYS A 129 21.00 14.76 -0.89
N ARG A 130 20.79 14.11 -2.04
CA ARG A 130 21.59 12.95 -2.46
C ARG A 130 23.04 13.41 -2.67
N ASP A 131 24.00 12.63 -2.19
CA ASP A 131 25.41 12.78 -2.56
C ASP A 131 25.52 12.78 -4.09
N LYS A 132 26.04 13.87 -4.68
CA LYS A 132 26.28 13.94 -6.13
C LYS A 132 27.41 13.00 -6.56
N SER A 133 28.24 12.51 -5.64
CA SER A 133 29.27 11.50 -5.90
C SER A 133 28.70 10.11 -6.19
N ASP A 134 27.47 9.79 -5.74
CA ASP A 134 26.76 8.55 -6.12
C ASP A 134 26.01 8.71 -7.47
N SER A 135 26.22 9.80 -8.22
CA SER A 135 25.58 10.06 -9.52
C SER A 135 26.48 9.76 -10.72
N ASP A 136 27.32 8.72 -10.62
CA ASP A 136 27.85 8.11 -11.84
C ASP A 136 26.67 7.57 -12.65
N LYS A 137 26.39 8.24 -13.77
CA LYS A 137 25.14 8.16 -14.52
C LYS A 137 24.89 6.83 -15.24
N ASN A 138 25.67 5.77 -14.99
CA ASN A 138 25.51 4.46 -15.62
C ASN A 138 25.64 3.24 -14.70
N GLU A 139 26.02 3.38 -13.42
CA GLU A 139 26.11 2.21 -12.53
C GLU A 139 24.77 1.87 -11.87
N LYS A 140 24.37 0.60 -11.96
CA LYS A 140 23.19 0.10 -11.25
C LYS A 140 23.40 0.25 -9.75
N ARG A 141 22.36 0.70 -9.05
CA ARG A 141 22.42 0.94 -7.61
C ARG A 141 22.66 -0.37 -6.86
N LYS A 142 23.81 -0.50 -6.20
CA LYS A 142 24.19 -1.62 -5.32
C LYS A 142 23.38 -1.61 -4.02
N TYR A 143 22.24 -2.31 -3.96
CA TYR A 143 21.31 -2.24 -2.82
C TYR A 143 21.92 -2.73 -1.51
N ALA A 144 22.62 -3.86 -1.52
CA ALA A 144 23.32 -4.42 -0.36
C ALA A 144 24.31 -3.42 0.23
N THR A 145 25.22 -2.92 -0.62
CA THR A 145 26.26 -1.97 -0.20
C THR A 145 25.66 -0.64 0.29
N PHE A 146 24.62 -0.14 -0.39
CA PHE A 146 23.90 1.05 0.04
C PHE A 146 23.23 0.89 1.40
N ALA A 147 22.49 -0.20 1.60
CA ALA A 147 21.79 -0.50 2.85
C ALA A 147 22.76 -0.73 4.00
N TYR A 148 23.80 -1.55 3.80
CA TYR A 148 24.84 -1.79 4.79
C TYR A 148 25.53 -0.49 5.21
N ARG A 149 25.91 0.36 4.26
CA ARG A 149 26.52 1.67 4.55
C ARG A 149 25.63 2.54 5.44
N ILE A 150 24.31 2.56 5.20
CA ILE A 150 23.36 3.33 6.03
C ILE A 150 23.23 2.70 7.42
N ILE A 151 23.03 1.38 7.49
CA ILE A 151 22.85 0.66 8.75
C ILE A 151 24.10 0.79 9.60
N SER A 152 25.29 0.54 9.05
CA SER A 152 26.56 0.69 9.76
C SER A 152 26.79 2.13 10.22
N LYS A 153 26.51 3.14 9.39
CA LYS A 153 26.58 4.55 9.82
C LYS A 153 25.64 4.82 10.99
N LEU A 154 24.40 4.34 10.94
CA LEU A 154 23.45 4.52 12.03
C LEU A 154 23.88 3.79 13.31
N LEU A 155 24.30 2.54 13.21
CA LEU A 155 24.75 1.75 14.36
C LEU A 155 26.05 2.29 14.98
N ASN A 156 26.96 2.84 14.18
CA ASN A 156 28.20 3.47 14.68
C ASN A 156 27.92 4.74 15.48
N LEU A 157 26.78 5.41 15.23
CA LEU A 157 26.32 6.56 16.02
C LEU A 157 25.68 6.14 17.36
N VAL A 158 25.32 4.87 17.53
CA VAL A 158 24.78 4.34 18.78
C VAL A 158 25.95 3.75 19.59
N PRO A 159 26.43 4.42 20.65
CA PRO A 159 27.48 3.90 21.52
C PRO A 159 27.04 2.66 22.30
N THR A 160 28.00 1.99 22.95
CA THR A 160 27.72 0.90 23.90
C THR A 160 27.11 1.41 25.20
N ASP A 161 27.46 2.64 25.58
CA ASP A 161 26.90 3.31 26.75
C ASP A 161 26.33 4.68 26.34
N MET A 162 25.04 4.88 26.62
CA MET A 162 24.32 6.10 26.29
C MET A 162 23.54 6.59 27.50
N LYS A 163 23.60 7.90 27.76
CA LYS A 163 22.75 8.56 28.74
C LYS A 163 22.20 9.85 28.14
N LEU A 164 20.91 9.93 27.90
CA LEU A 164 20.26 11.15 27.42
C LEU A 164 19.34 11.68 28.51
N GLU A 165 19.45 12.95 28.87
CA GLU A 165 18.59 13.62 29.83
C GLU A 165 17.96 14.88 29.21
N ASN A 166 16.64 15.02 29.38
CA ASN A 166 15.84 16.15 28.92
C ASN A 166 16.03 16.52 27.43
N LEU A 167 15.97 15.51 26.55
CA LEU A 167 16.08 15.70 25.10
C LEU A 167 14.70 15.71 24.45
N ASN A 168 14.39 16.77 23.70
CA ASN A 168 13.10 16.93 23.04
C ASN A 168 13.20 16.77 21.52
N PHE A 169 12.44 15.85 20.94
CA PHE A 169 12.24 15.79 19.50
C PHE A 169 10.93 16.48 19.15
N LYS A 170 10.96 17.44 18.23
CA LYS A 170 9.78 18.22 17.82
C LYS A 170 9.57 18.11 16.32
N ILE A 171 8.33 18.02 15.89
CA ILE A 171 7.94 18.08 14.47
C ILE A 171 6.88 19.17 14.34
N ASP A 172 7.03 20.03 13.34
CA ASP A 172 6.02 21.01 12.91
C ASP A 172 5.89 20.92 11.38
N ASP A 173 4.82 20.30 10.88
CA ASP A 173 4.49 20.26 9.45
C ASP A 173 3.32 21.20 9.18
N ASN A 174 3.62 22.45 8.85
CA ASN A 174 2.64 23.49 8.53
C ASN A 174 1.58 23.67 9.64
N GLY A 175 2.01 23.69 10.90
CA GLY A 175 1.13 23.85 12.07
C GLY A 175 0.67 22.54 12.69
N LYS A 176 0.91 21.39 12.05
CA LYS A 176 0.69 20.05 12.64
C LYS A 176 1.88 19.69 13.50
N LYS A 177 1.70 19.75 14.82
CA LYS A 177 2.79 19.70 15.80
C LYS A 177 2.72 18.43 16.63
N ALA A 178 3.85 17.74 16.73
CA ALA A 178 4.04 16.62 17.66
C ALA A 178 5.41 16.73 18.33
N SER A 179 5.50 16.36 19.60
CA SER A 179 6.75 16.31 20.34
C SER A 179 6.91 15.01 21.10
N ILE A 180 8.16 14.56 21.22
CA ILE A 180 8.58 13.41 22.01
C ILE A 180 9.67 13.92 22.96
N ALA A 181 9.33 14.04 24.23
CA ALA A 181 10.24 14.42 25.29
C ALA A 181 10.87 13.16 25.91
N ILE A 182 12.19 13.11 25.95
CA ILE A 182 12.98 12.06 26.58
C ILE A 182 13.52 12.62 27.89
N ASN A 183 12.89 12.26 29.01
CA ASN A 183 13.35 12.70 30.32
C ASN A 183 14.66 12.01 30.68
N LYS A 184 14.72 10.69 30.47
CA LYS A 184 15.90 9.87 30.70
C LYS A 184 15.90 8.66 29.78
N LEU A 185 16.98 8.50 29.01
CA LEU A 185 17.31 7.27 28.27
C LEU A 185 18.65 6.77 28.77
N VAL A 186 18.71 5.49 29.12
CA VAL A 186 19.95 4.81 29.50
C VAL A 186 20.13 3.57 28.62
N LEU A 187 21.30 3.46 28.00
CA LEU A 187 21.86 2.23 27.48
C LEU A 187 23.12 1.95 28.29
N ASN A 188 23.13 0.87 29.07
CA ASN A 188 24.28 0.45 29.87
C ASN A 188 24.29 -1.06 29.96
N ASN A 189 25.45 -1.70 29.82
CA ASN A 189 25.57 -3.16 29.82
C ASN A 189 24.59 -3.82 28.84
N LYS A 190 24.40 -3.18 27.67
CA LYS A 190 23.48 -3.60 26.60
C LYS A 190 21.99 -3.57 26.97
N GLN A 191 21.63 -3.05 28.15
CA GLN A 191 20.24 -2.85 28.57
C GLN A 191 19.81 -1.43 28.24
N LEU A 192 18.73 -1.31 27.47
CA LEU A 192 18.09 -0.06 27.08
C LEU A 192 16.83 0.16 27.92
N GLU A 193 16.70 1.35 28.50
CA GLU A 193 15.50 1.79 29.18
C GLU A 193 15.26 3.29 28.93
N THR A 194 14.03 3.65 28.57
CA THR A 194 13.62 5.05 28.46
C THR A 194 12.11 5.23 28.62
N ASN A 195 11.74 6.41 29.10
CA ASN A 195 10.37 6.90 29.14
C ASN A 195 10.25 8.10 28.22
N LEU A 196 9.36 7.99 27.24
CA LEU A 196 9.05 9.02 26.28
C LEU A 196 7.72 9.68 26.65
N HIS A 197 7.67 10.99 26.69
CA HIS A 197 6.42 11.73 26.83
C HIS A 197 6.06 12.32 25.46
N VAL A 198 5.01 11.78 24.85
CA VAL A 198 4.57 12.11 23.50
C VAL A 198 3.35 13.03 23.59
N GLN A 199 3.45 14.20 22.96
CA GLN A 199 2.41 15.22 22.99
C GLN A 199 2.08 15.70 21.57
N SER A 200 0.81 16.00 21.33
CA SER A 200 0.30 16.72 20.16
C SER A 200 -0.90 17.59 20.59
N LYS A 201 -1.59 18.26 19.65
CA LYS A 201 -2.62 19.26 20.00
C LYS A 201 -3.65 18.77 21.02
N ASP A 202 -4.18 17.56 20.81
CA ASP A 202 -5.26 16.96 21.62
C ASP A 202 -4.83 15.57 22.16
N PHE A 203 -3.53 15.36 22.35
CA PHE A 203 -2.95 14.08 22.74
C PHE A 203 -1.76 14.25 23.69
N ASP A 204 -1.77 13.46 24.76
CA ASP A 204 -0.68 13.38 25.73
C ASP A 204 -0.57 11.93 26.24
N GLN A 205 0.57 11.29 26.05
CA GLN A 205 0.81 9.92 26.50
C GLN A 205 2.27 9.66 26.85
N LYS A 206 2.51 8.79 27.84
CA LYS A 206 3.85 8.27 28.16
C LYS A 206 4.05 6.89 27.53
N TRP A 207 5.17 6.69 26.84
CA TRP A 207 5.58 5.41 26.29
C TRP A 207 6.84 4.92 27.00
N ASN A 208 6.88 3.64 27.29
CA ASN A 208 8.03 2.97 27.86
C ASN A 208 8.72 2.17 26.76
N ILE A 209 10.05 2.26 26.71
CA ILE A 209 10.88 1.41 25.87
C ILE A 209 11.84 0.68 26.80
N LYS A 210 11.86 -0.65 26.72
CA LYS A 210 12.82 -1.48 27.44
C LYS A 210 13.35 -2.59 26.55
N GLY A 211 14.55 -3.05 26.81
CA GLY A 211 15.05 -4.26 26.20
C GLY A 211 16.57 -4.30 26.07
N PHE A 212 17.03 -5.11 25.13
CA PHE A 212 18.43 -5.34 24.84
C PHE A 212 18.85 -4.60 23.58
N ALA A 213 20.03 -3.98 23.59
CA ALA A 213 20.65 -3.41 22.40
C ALA A 213 22.17 -3.57 22.48
N ASP A 214 22.76 -4.23 21.49
CA ASP A 214 24.19 -4.37 21.31
C ASP A 214 24.57 -3.87 19.91
N PRO A 215 24.83 -2.56 19.76
CA PRO A 215 25.16 -1.95 18.47
C PRO A 215 26.43 -2.54 17.84
N ARG A 216 27.37 -3.05 18.66
CA ARG A 216 28.65 -3.61 18.19
C ARG A 216 28.46 -4.97 17.53
N ASN A 217 27.60 -5.79 18.12
CA ASN A 217 27.20 -7.07 17.53
C ASN A 217 25.97 -6.94 16.63
N LYS A 218 25.45 -5.72 16.42
CA LYS A 218 24.29 -5.40 15.57
C LYS A 218 23.02 -6.18 15.98
N LYS A 219 22.86 -6.46 17.28
CA LYS A 219 21.73 -7.20 17.84
C LYS A 219 20.85 -6.28 18.66
N ALA A 220 19.54 -6.51 18.63
CA ALA A 220 18.60 -5.75 19.44
C ALA A 220 17.35 -6.58 19.75
N ASP A 221 16.75 -6.35 20.90
CA ASP A 221 15.42 -6.83 21.26
C ASP A 221 14.73 -5.76 22.10
N ILE A 222 13.92 -4.93 21.45
CA ILE A 222 13.38 -3.70 22.01
C ILE A 222 11.86 -3.83 22.07
N ARG A 223 11.28 -3.57 23.25
CA ARG A 223 9.84 -3.56 23.49
C ARG A 223 9.34 -2.16 23.77
N PHE A 224 8.32 -1.74 23.04
CA PHE A 224 7.54 -0.53 23.24
C PHE A 224 6.21 -0.89 23.89
N PHE A 225 5.87 -0.26 25.01
CA PHE A 225 4.64 -0.53 25.76
C PHE A 225 4.24 0.69 26.61
N ASN A 226 3.02 0.68 27.13
CA ASN A 226 2.54 1.71 28.05
C ASN A 226 2.24 1.08 29.42
N LEU A 227 2.62 1.74 30.51
CA LEU A 227 2.39 1.29 31.90
C LEU A 227 1.15 1.96 32.53
N ASP A 228 0.78 3.16 32.04
CA ASP A 228 -0.02 4.08 32.84
C ASP A 228 -1.51 4.12 32.47
N THR A 229 -1.91 3.77 31.24
CA THR A 229 -3.33 3.54 30.81
C THR A 229 -3.45 3.46 29.27
N GLY A 230 -4.00 2.35 28.77
CA GLY A 230 -4.50 2.20 27.40
C GLY A 230 -3.44 2.02 26.29
N ALA A 231 -3.93 1.68 25.09
CA ALA A 231 -3.12 1.46 23.90
C ALA A 231 -2.25 2.68 23.55
N ILE A 232 -0.99 2.44 23.16
CA ILE A 232 -0.11 3.43 22.54
C ILE A 232 -0.78 3.94 21.27
N ARG A 233 -0.97 5.26 21.12
CA ARG A 233 -1.49 5.87 19.89
C ARG A 233 -0.36 6.57 19.16
N VAL A 234 -0.43 6.65 17.82
CA VAL A 234 0.57 7.36 17.01
C VAL A 234 -0.03 8.67 16.48
N PRO A 235 0.02 9.79 17.24
CA PRO A 235 -0.75 11.00 16.95
C PRO A 235 -0.37 11.66 15.62
N TYR A 236 0.91 11.62 15.25
CA TYR A 236 1.40 12.24 14.03
C TYR A 236 0.80 11.62 12.75
N LEU A 237 0.47 10.32 12.77
CA LEU A 237 -0.18 9.66 11.65
C LEU A 237 -1.63 10.15 11.46
N ASP A 238 -2.33 10.41 12.56
CA ASP A 238 -3.69 10.94 12.54
C ASP A 238 -3.69 12.37 11.99
N GLU A 239 -2.89 13.27 12.57
CA GLU A 239 -2.83 14.66 12.13
C GLU A 239 -2.41 14.79 10.66
N ARG A 240 -1.42 14.01 10.22
CA ARG A 240 -0.84 14.15 8.87
C ARG A 240 -1.64 13.41 7.80
N TYR A 241 -2.08 12.19 8.09
CA TYR A 241 -2.65 11.28 7.09
C TYR A 241 -4.09 10.88 7.38
N ASN A 242 -4.71 11.40 8.45
CA ASN A 242 -6.03 10.97 8.93
C ASN A 242 -6.08 9.45 9.16
N LEU A 243 -4.96 8.91 9.67
CA LEU A 243 -4.76 7.50 9.96
C LEU A 243 -4.64 7.33 11.47
N LYS A 244 -5.72 6.90 12.11
CA LYS A 244 -5.68 6.56 13.53
C LYS A 244 -5.04 5.19 13.66
N ALA A 245 -3.94 5.12 14.40
CA ALA A 245 -3.24 3.88 14.69
C ALA A 245 -2.96 3.78 16.19
N SER A 246 -3.27 2.63 16.78
CA SER A 246 -2.91 2.33 18.16
C SER A 246 -2.54 0.87 18.37
N PHE A 247 -1.79 0.55 19.42
CA PHE A 247 -1.38 -0.81 19.77
C PHE A 247 -1.03 -0.90 21.25
N ASP A 248 -1.07 -2.10 21.85
CA ASP A 248 -0.69 -2.27 23.26
C ASP A 248 0.81 -2.41 23.44
N SER A 249 1.45 -3.19 22.56
CA SER A 249 2.90 -3.27 22.52
C SER A 249 3.42 -3.66 21.14
N ILE A 250 4.64 -3.19 20.84
CA ILE A 250 5.46 -3.62 19.71
C ILE A 250 6.76 -4.18 20.28
N ARG A 251 7.23 -5.30 19.74
CA ARG A 251 8.56 -5.84 19.98
C ARG A 251 9.31 -5.91 18.66
N LEU A 252 10.50 -5.33 18.62
CA LEU A 252 11.41 -5.33 17.49
C LEU A 252 12.64 -6.13 17.89
N ASN A 253 12.88 -7.23 17.21
CA ASN A 253 14.05 -8.06 17.41
C ASN A 253 14.87 -8.08 16.12
N VAL A 254 16.18 -7.89 16.27
CA VAL A 254 17.21 -8.01 15.26
C VAL A 254 18.21 -9.03 15.78
N GLU A 255 18.23 -10.21 15.14
CA GLU A 255 19.10 -11.31 15.51
C GLU A 255 20.46 -11.20 14.82
N ASN A 256 20.46 -10.73 13.57
CA ASN A 256 21.67 -10.62 12.78
C ASN A 256 21.61 -9.53 11.70
N ILE A 257 22.75 -8.89 11.43
CA ILE A 257 22.98 -7.98 10.30
C ILE A 257 24.38 -8.23 9.74
N ASP A 258 24.48 -9.17 8.81
CA ASP A 258 25.75 -9.61 8.24
C ASP A 258 25.82 -9.35 6.75
N LYS A 259 26.99 -8.91 6.31
CA LYS A 259 27.30 -8.74 4.90
C LYS A 259 28.35 -9.78 4.52
N ASP A 260 27.99 -10.70 3.63
CA ASP A 260 28.89 -11.70 3.06
C ASP A 260 29.07 -11.41 1.56
N GLY A 261 30.28 -11.06 1.14
CA GLY A 261 30.57 -10.60 -0.21
C GLY A 261 29.65 -9.44 -0.67
N SER A 262 28.82 -9.70 -1.68
CA SER A 262 27.87 -8.75 -2.27
C SER A 262 26.47 -8.83 -1.65
N GLU A 263 26.23 -9.72 -0.69
CA GLU A 263 24.92 -9.94 -0.09
C GLU A 263 24.86 -9.43 1.36
N LEU A 264 23.72 -8.86 1.72
CA LEU A 264 23.40 -8.38 3.07
C LEU A 264 22.19 -9.15 3.57
N HIS A 265 22.37 -9.82 4.71
CA HIS A 265 21.36 -10.57 5.43
C HIS A 265 20.92 -9.77 6.66
N ILE A 266 19.61 -9.61 6.83
CA ILE A 266 19.02 -8.98 8.02
C ILE A 266 17.91 -9.90 8.51
N ASP A 267 18.15 -10.48 9.68
CA ASP A 267 17.29 -11.50 10.28
C ASP A 267 16.75 -11.01 11.61
N GLY A 268 15.50 -11.36 11.88
CA GLY A 268 14.86 -11.12 13.17
C GLY A 268 13.35 -11.24 13.08
N TYR A 269 12.67 -10.62 14.05
CA TYR A 269 11.22 -10.60 14.02
C TYR A 269 10.65 -9.29 14.56
N THR A 270 9.43 -8.98 14.14
CA THR A 270 8.62 -7.93 14.74
C THR A 270 7.29 -8.52 15.18
N SER A 271 6.83 -8.18 16.38
CA SER A 271 5.50 -8.57 16.85
C SER A 271 4.75 -7.37 17.38
N ILE A 272 3.44 -7.34 17.14
CA ILE A 272 2.54 -6.28 17.60
C ILE A 272 1.27 -6.90 18.20
N THR A 273 0.83 -6.33 19.32
CA THR A 273 -0.37 -6.76 20.04
C THR A 273 -1.45 -5.67 19.99
N ASN A 274 -2.69 -6.08 19.73
CA ASN A 274 -3.88 -5.23 19.67
C ASN A 274 -3.71 -3.99 18.77
N LEU A 275 -3.14 -4.20 17.58
CA LEU A 275 -3.04 -3.16 16.57
C LEU A 275 -4.44 -2.78 16.09
N LYS A 276 -4.80 -1.52 16.28
CA LYS A 276 -6.02 -0.91 15.76
C LYS A 276 -5.66 0.12 14.71
N ILE A 277 -6.30 0.05 13.55
CA ILE A 277 -6.13 0.99 12.44
C ILE A 277 -7.50 1.51 11.99
N ASN A 278 -7.64 2.81 11.83
CA ASN A 278 -8.81 3.42 11.19
C ASN A 278 -8.36 4.42 10.13
N HIS A 279 -8.80 4.19 8.89
CA HIS A 279 -8.59 5.12 7.77
C HIS A 279 -9.63 4.86 6.68
N PRO A 280 -10.31 5.88 6.12
CA PRO A 280 -11.42 5.71 5.18
C PRO A 280 -11.09 4.97 3.88
N LYS A 281 -9.82 4.88 3.47
CA LYS A 281 -9.40 4.06 2.31
C LYS A 281 -9.16 2.59 2.64
N ILE A 282 -8.99 2.25 3.93
CA ILE A 282 -8.74 0.89 4.41
C ILE A 282 -10.06 0.21 4.73
N ALA A 283 -10.84 0.79 5.66
CA ALA A 283 -12.14 0.30 6.10
C ALA A 283 -13.00 1.46 6.64
N SER A 284 -14.32 1.25 6.69
CA SER A 284 -15.27 2.19 7.30
C SER A 284 -15.37 2.05 8.82
N LYS A 285 -14.96 0.91 9.37
CA LYS A 285 -14.88 0.61 10.81
C LYS A 285 -13.41 0.52 11.26
N ASP A 286 -13.20 0.56 12.57
CA ASP A 286 -11.90 0.25 13.18
C ASP A 286 -11.47 -1.17 12.81
N VAL A 287 -10.28 -1.31 12.21
CA VAL A 287 -9.66 -2.60 11.94
C VAL A 287 -8.84 -3.01 13.14
N VAL A 288 -9.14 -4.17 13.74
CA VAL A 288 -8.43 -4.67 14.93
C VAL A 288 -7.71 -5.99 14.62
N ILE A 289 -6.41 -5.99 14.89
CA ILE A 289 -5.51 -7.14 14.77
C ILE A 289 -4.99 -7.46 16.17
N LYS A 290 -5.49 -8.55 16.77
CA LYS A 290 -5.16 -8.93 18.15
C LYS A 290 -3.69 -9.30 18.30
N ASN A 291 -3.17 -10.12 17.40
CA ASN A 291 -1.77 -10.51 17.39
C ASN A 291 -1.26 -10.58 15.96
N ALA A 292 -0.13 -9.93 15.70
CA ALA A 292 0.63 -10.15 14.48
C ALA A 292 2.11 -10.31 14.79
N ARG A 293 2.76 -11.26 14.12
CA ARG A 293 4.20 -11.50 14.18
C ARG A 293 4.72 -11.67 12.76
N PHE A 294 5.87 -11.08 12.47
CA PHE A 294 6.57 -11.25 11.21
C PHE A 294 8.02 -11.60 11.52
N ASP A 295 8.36 -12.87 11.35
CA ASP A 295 9.71 -13.40 11.36
C ASP A 295 10.28 -13.20 9.95
N TYR A 296 11.21 -12.26 9.83
CA TYR A 296 11.70 -11.78 8.55
C TYR A 296 13.13 -12.23 8.32
N ARG A 297 13.39 -12.55 7.06
CA ARG A 297 14.73 -12.79 6.52
C ARG A 297 14.88 -11.95 5.27
N PHE A 298 15.46 -10.77 5.44
CA PHE A 298 15.73 -9.88 4.33
C PHE A 298 17.07 -10.23 3.71
N LEU A 299 17.07 -10.38 2.39
CA LEU A 299 18.26 -10.59 1.59
C LEU A 299 18.36 -9.48 0.55
N LEU A 300 19.43 -8.71 0.62
CA LEU A 300 19.73 -7.64 -0.33
C LEU A 300 21.02 -8.01 -1.05
N GLY A 301 20.99 -8.05 -2.38
CA GLY A 301 22.17 -8.16 -3.23
C GLY A 301 22.51 -6.81 -3.87
N ASP A 302 23.43 -6.80 -4.82
CA ASP A 302 23.74 -5.57 -5.55
C ASP A 302 22.56 -5.09 -6.42
N ASP A 303 21.76 -5.99 -6.98
CA ASP A 303 20.68 -5.68 -7.90
C ASP A 303 19.30 -6.19 -7.47
N PHE A 304 19.20 -6.79 -6.29
CA PHE A 304 17.93 -7.29 -5.76
C PHE A 304 17.70 -6.96 -4.29
N ILE A 305 16.43 -6.90 -3.91
CA ILE A 305 15.95 -6.85 -2.53
C ILE A 305 14.88 -7.93 -2.40
N SER A 306 14.97 -8.76 -1.37
CA SER A 306 13.99 -9.82 -1.15
C SER A 306 13.70 -10.08 0.32
N ILE A 307 12.51 -10.63 0.54
CA ILE A 307 12.09 -11.36 1.73
C ILE A 307 12.11 -12.82 1.32
N ASP A 308 13.01 -13.60 1.91
CA ASP A 308 13.17 -15.03 1.67
C ASP A 308 11.90 -15.80 2.06
N SER A 309 11.64 -16.88 1.33
CA SER A 309 10.64 -17.91 1.59
C SER A 309 10.67 -18.56 2.97
N THR A 310 11.78 -18.51 3.71
CA THR A 310 11.81 -18.95 5.12
C THR A 310 11.18 -17.95 6.08
N SER A 311 10.91 -16.72 5.62
CA SER A 311 10.18 -15.72 6.41
C SER A 311 8.76 -16.22 6.69
N THR A 312 8.25 -15.93 7.89
CA THR A 312 6.89 -16.30 8.27
C THR A 312 6.15 -15.10 8.85
N MET A 313 4.90 -14.94 8.47
CA MET A 313 3.97 -13.96 9.01
C MET A 313 2.83 -14.71 9.68
N GLN A 314 2.56 -14.38 10.94
CA GLN A 314 1.42 -14.87 11.68
C GLN A 314 0.45 -13.72 11.97
N LEU A 315 -0.81 -13.90 11.62
CA LEU A 315 -1.92 -13.02 11.93
C LEU A 315 -2.96 -13.81 12.72
N ASN A 316 -3.06 -13.56 14.03
CA ASN A 316 -3.84 -14.40 14.95
C ASN A 316 -3.41 -15.88 14.80
N LYS A 317 -4.28 -16.78 14.32
CA LYS A 317 -3.90 -18.18 14.02
C LYS A 317 -3.47 -18.43 12.58
N ILE A 318 -3.67 -17.47 11.67
CA ILE A 318 -3.30 -17.60 10.25
C ILE A 318 -1.78 -17.50 10.15
N LYS A 319 -1.15 -18.53 9.60
CA LYS A 319 0.28 -18.52 9.26
C LYS A 319 0.43 -18.37 7.76
N VAL A 320 1.37 -17.53 7.34
CA VAL A 320 1.65 -17.20 5.95
C VAL A 320 3.16 -17.24 5.77
N LYS A 321 3.63 -17.83 4.67
CA LYS A 321 5.03 -17.79 4.24
C LYS A 321 5.12 -16.88 3.01
N PRO A 322 5.41 -15.58 3.19
CA PRO A 322 5.58 -14.67 2.07
C PRO A 322 6.98 -14.80 1.46
N TYR A 323 7.06 -14.73 0.14
CA TYR A 323 8.30 -14.43 -0.59
C TYR A 323 8.05 -13.21 -1.45
N ILE A 324 8.84 -12.16 -1.25
CA ILE A 324 8.74 -10.92 -2.02
C ILE A 324 10.11 -10.63 -2.57
N SER A 325 10.22 -10.37 -3.87
CA SER A 325 11.50 -10.04 -4.49
C SER A 325 11.34 -8.95 -5.53
N TYR A 326 12.28 -8.02 -5.51
CA TYR A 326 12.49 -6.99 -6.50
C TYR A 326 13.90 -7.17 -7.05
N ASN A 327 14.03 -7.49 -8.33
CA ASN A 327 15.31 -7.76 -8.99
C ASN A 327 15.48 -6.85 -10.21
N THR A 328 16.71 -6.38 -10.43
CA THR A 328 17.09 -5.46 -11.53
C THR A 328 18.35 -5.90 -12.31
N GLU A 329 18.80 -7.14 -12.16
CA GLU A 329 20.05 -7.68 -12.75
C GLU A 329 20.06 -7.56 -14.27
N LYS A 330 19.01 -8.10 -14.93
CA LYS A 330 18.82 -8.03 -16.39
C LYS A 330 17.57 -7.23 -16.72
N ASP A 331 16.43 -7.69 -16.18
CA ASP A 331 15.13 -7.04 -16.30
C ASP A 331 14.69 -6.51 -14.92
N THR A 332 13.75 -5.55 -14.88
CA THR A 332 13.07 -5.17 -13.64
C THR A 332 11.92 -6.14 -13.36
N VAL A 333 12.12 -7.03 -12.40
CA VAL A 333 11.18 -8.11 -12.06
C VAL A 333 10.67 -7.96 -10.64
N TYR A 334 9.35 -8.04 -10.50
CA TYR A 334 8.65 -8.10 -9.22
C TYR A 334 8.09 -9.50 -9.04
N THR A 335 8.40 -10.15 -7.92
CA THR A 335 7.88 -11.46 -7.57
C THR A 335 7.19 -11.39 -6.21
N LEU A 336 6.00 -11.95 -6.12
CA LEU A 336 5.25 -12.15 -4.88
C LEU A 336 4.77 -13.60 -4.89
N LYS A 337 5.20 -14.37 -3.89
CA LYS A 337 4.61 -15.66 -3.58
C LYS A 337 4.04 -15.64 -2.18
N VAL A 338 2.88 -16.26 -2.01
CA VAL A 338 2.21 -16.37 -0.72
C VAL A 338 1.82 -17.83 -0.54
N ASP A 339 2.27 -18.46 0.55
CA ASP A 339 1.90 -19.82 0.90
C ASP A 339 1.25 -19.83 2.30
N ILE A 340 -0.02 -20.22 2.34
CA ILE A 340 -0.75 -20.51 3.58
C ILE A 340 -0.76 -22.03 3.71
N PRO A 341 0.01 -22.61 4.65
CA PRO A 341 0.03 -24.05 4.86
C PRO A 341 -1.35 -24.54 5.30
N LYS A 342 -1.56 -25.84 5.16
CA LYS A 342 -2.82 -26.50 5.52
C LYS A 342 -3.30 -26.09 6.91
N MET A 343 -4.50 -25.52 6.98
CA MET A 343 -5.13 -25.07 8.22
C MET A 343 -6.64 -25.31 8.22
N LYS A 344 -7.24 -25.33 9.42
CA LYS A 344 -8.69 -25.47 9.58
C LYS A 344 -9.40 -24.22 9.06
N ALA A 345 -10.49 -24.42 8.33
CA ALA A 345 -11.32 -23.34 7.82
C ALA A 345 -11.83 -22.39 8.92
N GLN A 346 -12.31 -22.98 10.03
CA GLN A 346 -12.81 -22.21 11.16
C GLN A 346 -11.72 -21.33 11.79
N ASP A 347 -10.50 -21.84 11.93
CA ASP A 347 -9.38 -21.08 12.49
C ASP A 347 -8.98 -19.89 11.62
N PHE A 348 -9.14 -19.99 10.30
CA PHE A 348 -8.95 -18.88 9.38
C PHE A 348 -10.02 -17.81 9.59
N ILE A 349 -11.31 -18.19 9.59
CA ILE A 349 -12.44 -17.25 9.73
C ILE A 349 -12.35 -16.45 11.03
N VAL A 350 -12.14 -17.12 12.17
CA VAL A 350 -12.04 -16.44 13.49
C VAL A 350 -10.76 -15.62 13.67
N SER A 351 -9.80 -15.77 12.74
CA SER A 351 -8.55 -15.02 12.74
C SER A 351 -8.57 -13.82 11.80
N LEU A 352 -9.62 -13.65 10.99
CA LEU A 352 -9.79 -12.47 10.15
C LEU A 352 -9.91 -11.21 11.04
N PRO A 353 -9.18 -10.13 10.74
CA PRO A 353 -9.28 -8.87 11.50
C PRO A 353 -10.70 -8.32 11.55
N ASP A 354 -11.15 -8.00 12.76
CA ASP A 354 -12.43 -7.32 12.99
C ASP A 354 -12.45 -5.98 12.27
N GLY A 355 -13.61 -5.58 11.74
CA GLY A 355 -13.78 -4.34 10.97
C GLY A 355 -13.25 -4.37 9.53
N LEU A 356 -12.37 -5.33 9.19
CA LEU A 356 -11.90 -5.55 7.81
C LEU A 356 -12.77 -6.58 7.06
N PHE A 357 -13.32 -7.56 7.79
CA PHE A 357 -14.09 -8.69 7.24
C PHE A 357 -15.46 -8.82 7.95
N THR A 358 -16.24 -7.74 8.04
CA THR A 358 -17.52 -7.73 8.77
C THR A 358 -18.51 -8.74 8.22
N HIS A 359 -18.55 -8.92 6.89
CA HIS A 359 -19.50 -9.81 6.24
C HIS A 359 -19.25 -11.31 6.54
N PHE A 360 -18.09 -11.63 7.12
CA PHE A 360 -17.71 -12.97 7.57
C PHE A 360 -18.01 -13.20 9.05
N GLN A 361 -18.40 -12.18 9.81
CA GLN A 361 -18.70 -12.31 11.23
C GLN A 361 -19.88 -13.27 11.44
N GLY A 362 -19.71 -14.24 12.34
CA GLY A 362 -20.69 -15.29 12.60
C GLY A 362 -20.66 -16.48 11.62
N MET A 363 -19.79 -16.46 10.61
CA MET A 363 -19.63 -17.58 9.68
C MET A 363 -18.98 -18.78 10.38
N GLU A 364 -19.51 -19.97 10.13
CA GLU A 364 -18.98 -21.24 10.61
C GLU A 364 -18.66 -22.16 9.44
N ALA A 365 -17.50 -22.82 9.50
CA ALA A 365 -17.02 -23.71 8.47
C ALA A 365 -16.28 -24.93 9.05
N THR A 366 -16.35 -26.03 8.31
CA THR A 366 -15.65 -27.30 8.60
C THR A 366 -14.62 -27.58 7.50
N GLY A 367 -13.74 -28.55 7.75
CA GLY A 367 -12.69 -28.95 6.81
C GLY A 367 -11.42 -28.11 6.89
N ASN A 368 -10.51 -28.40 5.97
CA ASN A 368 -9.19 -27.79 5.88
C ASN A 368 -8.94 -27.20 4.50
N PHE A 369 -8.01 -26.27 4.42
CA PHE A 369 -7.50 -25.78 3.15
C PHE A 369 -6.03 -25.38 3.26
N ASP A 370 -5.35 -25.37 2.12
CA ASP A 370 -4.09 -24.65 1.90
C ASP A 370 -4.24 -23.72 0.69
N TYR A 371 -3.41 -22.68 0.64
CA TYR A 371 -3.49 -21.67 -0.41
C TYR A 371 -2.10 -21.25 -0.88
N LYS A 372 -1.92 -21.17 -2.20
CA LYS A 372 -0.70 -20.71 -2.86
C LYS A 372 -1.02 -19.64 -3.89
N LEU A 373 -0.25 -18.56 -3.86
CA LEU A 373 -0.23 -17.52 -4.88
C LEU A 373 1.19 -17.42 -5.45
N ASP A 374 1.31 -17.40 -6.78
CA ASP A 374 2.53 -17.03 -7.50
C ASP A 374 2.21 -15.88 -8.46
N PHE A 375 2.80 -14.73 -8.19
CA PHE A 375 2.72 -13.55 -9.02
C PHE A 375 4.13 -13.13 -9.42
N LYS A 376 4.37 -13.02 -10.73
CA LYS A 376 5.64 -12.52 -11.28
C LYS A 376 5.36 -11.55 -12.40
N PHE A 377 5.80 -10.31 -12.22
CA PHE A 377 5.67 -9.25 -13.22
C PHE A 377 7.06 -8.80 -13.68
N ASN A 378 7.36 -9.03 -14.95
CA ASN A 378 8.53 -8.46 -15.61
C ASN A 378 8.14 -7.17 -16.31
N LYS A 379 8.66 -6.03 -15.83
CA LYS A 379 8.36 -4.70 -16.40
C LYS A 379 8.87 -4.56 -17.83
N ASN A 380 9.99 -5.20 -18.17
CA ASN A 380 10.61 -5.17 -19.49
C ASN A 380 9.90 -6.12 -20.46
N LYS A 381 9.27 -7.17 -19.95
CA LYS A 381 8.47 -8.14 -20.72
C LYS A 381 7.06 -8.28 -20.11
N PRO A 382 6.20 -7.25 -20.22
CA PRO A 382 4.90 -7.26 -19.54
C PRO A 382 4.03 -8.47 -19.90
N ASN A 383 4.11 -8.95 -21.15
CA ASN A 383 3.30 -10.08 -21.62
C ASN A 383 3.66 -11.44 -20.98
N THR A 384 4.77 -11.53 -20.21
CA THR A 384 5.16 -12.75 -19.47
C THR A 384 4.66 -12.74 -18.03
N LEU A 385 3.58 -12.01 -17.74
CA LEU A 385 2.99 -11.91 -16.40
C LEU A 385 2.50 -13.28 -15.92
N VAL A 386 3.06 -13.76 -14.81
CA VAL A 386 2.57 -14.94 -14.09
C VAL A 386 1.59 -14.48 -13.01
N PHE A 387 0.43 -15.12 -12.97
CA PHE A 387 -0.55 -15.02 -11.90
C PHE A 387 -1.22 -16.39 -11.78
N ASP A 388 -0.73 -17.19 -10.84
CA ASP A 388 -1.26 -18.51 -10.48
C ASP A 388 -1.77 -18.46 -9.03
N SER A 389 -3.01 -18.87 -8.81
CA SER A 389 -3.66 -18.84 -7.51
C SER A 389 -4.37 -20.18 -7.33
N LYS A 390 -3.94 -20.93 -6.32
CA LYS A 390 -4.38 -22.31 -6.06
C LYS A 390 -4.86 -22.41 -4.62
N LEU A 391 -6.06 -22.92 -4.45
CA LEU A 391 -6.61 -23.29 -3.16
C LEU A 391 -6.95 -24.77 -3.20
N ASN A 392 -6.32 -25.56 -2.34
CA ASN A 392 -6.66 -26.95 -2.16
C ASN A 392 -7.57 -27.06 -0.94
N LYS A 393 -8.67 -27.80 -1.08
CA LYS A 393 -9.67 -27.95 -0.03
C LYS A 393 -9.86 -29.42 0.30
N GLU A 394 -10.04 -29.71 1.58
CA GLU A 394 -10.37 -31.02 2.10
C GLU A 394 -11.60 -30.87 2.99
N ASP A 395 -12.74 -31.42 2.53
CA ASP A 395 -14.03 -31.36 3.23
C ASP A 395 -14.45 -29.94 3.65
N LEU A 396 -13.97 -28.91 2.93
CA LEU A 396 -14.30 -27.52 3.20
C LEU A 396 -15.79 -27.26 2.93
N LYS A 397 -16.55 -27.01 3.99
CA LYS A 397 -17.99 -26.70 3.92
C LYS A 397 -18.35 -25.56 4.85
N ILE A 398 -19.12 -24.60 4.36
CA ILE A 398 -19.75 -23.58 5.21
C ILE A 398 -20.98 -24.23 5.85
N THR A 399 -21.02 -24.28 7.18
CA THR A 399 -22.14 -24.83 7.95
C THR A 399 -23.15 -23.75 8.34
N LYS A 400 -22.68 -22.50 8.44
CA LYS A 400 -23.50 -21.34 8.75
C LYS A 400 -22.90 -20.09 8.11
N TYR A 401 -23.71 -19.33 7.39
CA TYR A 401 -23.28 -18.05 6.85
C TYR A 401 -23.24 -16.98 7.94
N GLY A 402 -22.32 -16.03 7.79
CA GLY A 402 -22.26 -14.82 8.62
C GLY A 402 -23.27 -13.77 8.16
N GLU A 403 -22.93 -12.49 8.37
CA GLU A 403 -23.74 -11.35 7.91
C GLU A 403 -24.07 -11.41 6.39
N ALA A 404 -23.15 -11.94 5.57
CA ALA A 404 -23.44 -12.24 4.16
C ALA A 404 -23.96 -13.68 3.96
N ASP A 405 -25.28 -13.86 4.09
CA ASP A 405 -25.95 -15.11 3.74
C ASP A 405 -26.08 -15.30 2.22
N LEU A 406 -25.13 -16.04 1.64
CA LEU A 406 -25.09 -16.31 0.21
C LEU A 406 -26.26 -17.19 -0.26
N ASN A 407 -26.88 -18.00 0.62
CA ASN A 407 -28.00 -18.86 0.25
C ASN A 407 -29.24 -18.06 -0.17
N LYS A 408 -29.39 -16.81 0.31
CA LYS A 408 -30.55 -15.96 -0.01
C LYS A 408 -30.73 -15.75 -1.52
N LEU A 409 -29.65 -15.87 -2.31
CA LEU A 409 -29.68 -15.77 -3.76
C LEU A 409 -30.51 -16.88 -4.43
N ASN A 410 -30.68 -18.03 -3.77
CA ASN A 410 -31.52 -19.13 -4.27
C ASN A 410 -33.02 -18.89 -4.07
N GLY A 411 -33.40 -17.98 -3.16
CA GLY A 411 -34.79 -17.67 -2.84
C GLY A 411 -35.21 -16.28 -3.30
N GLU A 412 -36.39 -15.87 -2.82
CA GLU A 412 -36.86 -14.50 -2.97
C GLU A 412 -36.25 -13.61 -1.88
N PHE A 413 -35.86 -12.38 -2.24
CA PHE A 413 -35.32 -11.43 -1.27
C PHE A 413 -35.53 -9.98 -1.72
N VAL A 414 -35.50 -9.05 -0.76
CA VAL A 414 -35.52 -7.62 -1.06
C VAL A 414 -34.09 -7.12 -1.24
N TYR A 415 -33.76 -6.72 -2.46
CA TYR A 415 -32.53 -6.01 -2.77
C TYR A 415 -32.69 -4.52 -2.47
N ARG A 416 -31.65 -3.91 -1.88
CA ARG A 416 -31.61 -2.48 -1.63
C ARG A 416 -30.20 -1.96 -1.86
N ALA A 417 -30.03 -1.14 -2.90
CA ALA A 417 -28.74 -0.52 -3.17
C ALA A 417 -28.38 0.49 -2.07
N ILE A 418 -27.10 0.56 -1.71
CA ILE A 418 -26.56 1.58 -0.80
C ILE A 418 -25.60 2.46 -1.59
N ILE A 419 -25.95 3.75 -1.72
CA ILE A 419 -25.14 4.74 -2.45
C ILE A 419 -24.78 5.85 -1.47
N GLN A 420 -23.48 6.05 -1.21
CA GLN A 420 -23.00 7.07 -0.26
C GLN A 420 -23.71 7.00 1.10
N ASN A 421 -23.87 5.78 1.64
CA ASN A 421 -24.59 5.47 2.89
C ASN A 421 -26.07 5.84 2.91
N VAL A 422 -26.67 6.12 1.75
CA VAL A 422 -28.12 6.31 1.58
C VAL A 422 -28.75 5.07 0.98
N LEU A 423 -29.73 4.53 1.70
CA LEU A 423 -30.57 3.42 1.27
C LEU A 423 -31.47 3.85 0.11
N GLN A 424 -31.33 3.15 -1.02
CA GLN A 424 -32.18 3.39 -2.20
C GLN A 424 -33.52 2.66 -2.06
N ARG A 425 -34.38 2.83 -3.08
CA ARG A 425 -35.66 2.11 -3.19
C ARG A 425 -35.44 0.59 -3.09
N PRO A 426 -36.29 -0.15 -2.36
CA PRO A 426 -36.23 -1.60 -2.35
C PRO A 426 -36.71 -2.18 -3.69
N VAL A 427 -36.07 -3.26 -4.14
CA VAL A 427 -36.43 -4.04 -5.32
C VAL A 427 -36.63 -5.48 -4.87
N LEU A 428 -37.84 -5.99 -5.01
CA LEU A 428 -38.12 -7.39 -4.69
C LEU A 428 -37.59 -8.28 -5.82
N VAL A 429 -36.71 -9.22 -5.48
CA VAL A 429 -36.17 -10.24 -6.38
C VAL A 429 -36.99 -11.50 -6.15
N GLY A 430 -37.98 -11.73 -7.00
CA GLY A 430 -38.94 -12.81 -6.84
C GLY A 430 -40.18 -12.60 -7.70
N SER A 431 -41.00 -13.64 -7.78
CA SER A 431 -42.19 -13.72 -8.63
C SER A 431 -43.26 -12.67 -8.29
N ALA A 432 -43.33 -12.22 -7.04
CA ALA A 432 -44.26 -11.19 -6.60
C ALA A 432 -43.91 -9.78 -7.11
N ASN A 433 -42.73 -9.56 -7.70
CA ASN A 433 -42.40 -8.32 -8.40
C ASN A 433 -42.83 -8.44 -9.88
N PRO A 434 -43.79 -7.64 -10.38
CA PRO A 434 -44.23 -7.73 -11.78
C PRO A 434 -43.12 -7.38 -12.80
N ASN A 435 -42.08 -6.66 -12.37
CA ASN A 435 -40.93 -6.34 -13.21
C ASN A 435 -39.77 -7.33 -13.05
N TYR A 436 -39.91 -8.37 -12.23
CA TYR A 436 -38.94 -9.45 -12.15
C TYR A 436 -39.12 -10.36 -13.37
N THR A 437 -38.01 -10.63 -14.06
CA THR A 437 -38.02 -11.39 -15.31
C THR A 437 -37.17 -12.64 -15.15
N PRO A 438 -37.74 -13.84 -15.25
CA PRO A 438 -36.98 -15.09 -15.36
C PRO A 438 -36.01 -15.08 -16.55
N LEU A 439 -34.89 -15.79 -16.45
CA LEU A 439 -33.81 -15.74 -17.44
C LEU A 439 -34.22 -16.21 -18.83
N ASP A 440 -35.16 -17.16 -18.90
CA ASP A 440 -35.75 -17.70 -20.13
C ASP A 440 -36.77 -16.75 -20.78
N GLN A 441 -37.34 -15.81 -20.02
CA GLN A 441 -38.22 -14.74 -20.51
C GLN A 441 -37.46 -13.49 -20.96
N MET A 442 -36.12 -13.53 -20.99
CA MET A 442 -35.28 -12.47 -21.53
C MET A 442 -34.85 -12.79 -22.96
N SER A 443 -34.77 -11.74 -23.80
CA SER A 443 -34.22 -11.86 -25.16
C SER A 443 -32.86 -12.59 -25.13
N PRO A 444 -32.66 -13.64 -25.95
CA PRO A 444 -31.39 -14.35 -26.01
C PRO A 444 -30.24 -13.44 -26.46
N TYR A 445 -30.54 -12.41 -27.26
CA TYR A 445 -29.56 -11.41 -27.68
C TYR A 445 -29.08 -10.56 -26.51
N LEU A 446 -29.96 -10.21 -25.57
CA LEU A 446 -29.56 -9.49 -24.36
C LEU A 446 -28.53 -10.29 -23.56
N ARG A 447 -28.83 -11.58 -23.31
CA ARG A 447 -27.93 -12.49 -22.60
C ARG A 447 -26.56 -12.56 -23.28
N LYS A 448 -26.54 -12.80 -24.60
CA LYS A 448 -25.30 -12.87 -25.39
C LYS A 448 -24.52 -11.54 -25.39
N SER A 449 -25.21 -10.41 -25.50
CA SER A 449 -24.59 -9.07 -25.53
C SER A 449 -23.94 -8.72 -24.20
N VAL A 450 -24.66 -8.90 -23.08
CA VAL A 450 -24.14 -8.59 -21.74
C VAL A 450 -23.00 -9.52 -21.34
N LEU A 451 -23.10 -10.82 -21.64
CA LEU A 451 -21.98 -11.74 -21.44
C LEU A 451 -20.78 -11.31 -22.30
N THR A 452 -20.99 -10.88 -23.55
CA THR A 452 -19.87 -10.45 -24.41
C THR A 452 -19.17 -9.20 -23.89
N THR A 453 -19.89 -8.24 -23.30
CA THR A 453 -19.31 -7.00 -22.78
C THR A 453 -18.71 -7.14 -21.38
N GLU A 454 -19.44 -7.74 -20.46
CA GLU A 454 -19.10 -7.77 -19.03
C GLU A 454 -18.28 -9.03 -18.66
N ASP A 455 -18.64 -10.21 -19.19
CA ASP A 455 -18.05 -11.48 -18.76
C ASP A 455 -18.19 -12.61 -19.80
N PRO A 456 -17.33 -12.64 -20.84
CA PRO A 456 -17.46 -13.58 -21.96
C PRO A 456 -17.37 -15.06 -21.58
N SER A 457 -16.72 -15.35 -20.45
CA SER A 457 -16.41 -16.70 -20.00
C SER A 457 -17.24 -17.10 -18.78
N PHE A 458 -18.31 -16.36 -18.48
CA PHE A 458 -19.09 -16.46 -17.24
C PHE A 458 -19.40 -17.89 -16.82
N PHE A 459 -19.90 -18.72 -17.74
CA PHE A 459 -20.29 -20.10 -17.47
C PHE A 459 -19.09 -21.06 -17.29
N SER A 460 -17.90 -20.68 -17.73
CA SER A 460 -16.70 -21.54 -17.70
C SER A 460 -15.77 -21.26 -16.52
N HIS A 461 -15.74 -20.02 -16.01
CA HIS A 461 -14.84 -19.65 -14.91
C HIS A 461 -15.50 -19.84 -13.54
N ARG A 462 -14.69 -19.87 -12.47
CA ARG A 462 -15.14 -20.01 -11.07
C ARG A 462 -15.01 -18.71 -10.29
N GLY A 463 -15.77 -17.70 -10.69
CA GLY A 463 -15.74 -16.35 -10.12
C GLY A 463 -14.70 -15.37 -10.66
N PHE A 464 -13.54 -15.84 -11.15
CA PHE A 464 -12.45 -14.96 -11.63
C PHE A 464 -11.94 -15.40 -13.00
N ILE A 465 -11.52 -14.43 -13.83
CA ILE A 465 -10.85 -14.68 -15.11
C ILE A 465 -9.40 -14.23 -15.00
N ASN A 466 -8.49 -15.18 -14.74
CA ASN A 466 -7.06 -14.89 -14.55
C ASN A 466 -6.48 -14.08 -15.73
N GLU A 467 -6.84 -14.42 -16.96
CA GLU A 467 -6.40 -13.66 -18.14
C GLU A 467 -6.98 -12.24 -18.18
N ALA A 468 -8.23 -12.01 -17.79
CA ALA A 468 -8.78 -10.65 -17.74
C ALA A 468 -8.09 -9.80 -16.67
N PHE A 469 -7.73 -10.40 -15.52
CA PHE A 469 -6.91 -9.74 -14.50
C PHE A 469 -5.53 -9.38 -15.03
N LYS A 470 -4.83 -10.34 -15.67
CA LYS A 470 -3.54 -10.09 -16.30
C LYS A 470 -3.62 -8.94 -17.31
N GLN A 471 -4.57 -9.00 -18.25
CA GLN A 471 -4.75 -7.96 -19.27
C GLN A 471 -5.13 -6.60 -18.68
N SER A 472 -5.93 -6.56 -17.60
CA SER A 472 -6.27 -5.34 -16.88
C SER A 472 -5.02 -4.74 -16.21
N ILE A 473 -4.21 -5.54 -15.53
CA ILE A 473 -2.94 -5.11 -14.93
C ILE A 473 -2.02 -4.54 -16.01
N LEU A 474 -1.82 -5.26 -17.12
CA LEU A 474 -0.97 -4.82 -18.23
C LEU A 474 -1.44 -3.51 -18.84
N LYS A 475 -2.75 -3.38 -19.10
CA LYS A 475 -3.32 -2.15 -19.67
C LYS A 475 -3.22 -0.99 -18.67
N ASN A 476 -3.48 -1.21 -17.38
CA ASN A 476 -3.43 -0.17 -16.37
C ASN A 476 -1.99 0.35 -16.16
N ILE A 477 -1.01 -0.55 -16.23
CA ILE A 477 0.41 -0.19 -16.17
C ILE A 477 0.82 0.59 -17.42
N ARG A 478 0.48 0.09 -18.62
CA ARG A 478 0.79 0.76 -19.91
C ARG A 478 0.16 2.15 -20.00
N THR A 479 -1.08 2.31 -19.51
CA THR A 479 -1.82 3.57 -19.56
C THR A 479 -1.55 4.49 -18.35
N LYS A 480 -0.80 4.01 -17.34
CA LYS A 480 -0.61 4.66 -16.02
C LYS A 480 -1.92 5.14 -15.38
N LYS A 481 -3.04 4.51 -15.73
CA LYS A 481 -4.41 4.86 -15.33
C LYS A 481 -5.17 3.57 -15.06
N PHE A 482 -6.08 3.58 -14.10
CA PHE A 482 -7.04 2.50 -13.88
C PHE A 482 -8.12 2.50 -14.99
N SER A 483 -7.72 2.17 -16.21
CA SER A 483 -8.52 2.35 -17.43
C SER A 483 -9.38 1.13 -17.80
N ARG A 484 -9.07 -0.07 -17.28
CA ARG A 484 -9.87 -1.29 -17.51
C ARG A 484 -10.10 -2.05 -16.21
N GLY A 485 -11.37 -2.36 -15.92
CA GLY A 485 -11.76 -3.25 -14.82
C GLY A 485 -11.59 -4.73 -15.20
N ALA A 486 -11.45 -5.59 -14.18
CA ALA A 486 -11.38 -7.06 -14.31
C ALA A 486 -12.47 -7.77 -13.49
N SER A 487 -13.53 -7.06 -13.09
CA SER A 487 -14.62 -7.63 -12.29
C SER A 487 -15.56 -8.43 -13.17
N THR A 488 -15.69 -9.73 -12.88
CA THR A 488 -16.66 -10.66 -13.48
C THR A 488 -18.09 -10.34 -13.03
N ILE A 489 -19.10 -10.95 -13.67
CA ILE A 489 -20.50 -10.83 -13.24
C ILE A 489 -20.67 -11.33 -11.80
N SER A 490 -20.00 -12.42 -11.41
CA SER A 490 -20.04 -12.95 -10.04
C SER A 490 -19.52 -11.93 -9.01
N MET A 491 -18.41 -11.25 -9.34
CA MET A 491 -17.88 -10.16 -8.52
C MET A 491 -18.82 -8.98 -8.42
N GLN A 492 -19.46 -8.60 -9.53
CA GLN A 492 -20.44 -7.53 -9.53
C GLN A 492 -21.69 -7.89 -8.74
N LEU A 493 -22.17 -9.13 -8.83
CA LEU A 493 -23.32 -9.66 -8.10
C LEU A 493 -23.06 -9.61 -6.58
N ILE A 494 -21.95 -10.17 -6.11
CA ILE A 494 -21.57 -10.13 -4.70
C ILE A 494 -21.46 -8.69 -4.20
N LYS A 495 -20.75 -7.84 -4.95
CA LYS A 495 -20.58 -6.42 -4.62
C LYS A 495 -21.92 -5.71 -4.50
N ASN A 496 -22.89 -6.00 -5.37
CA ASN A 496 -24.18 -5.33 -5.34
C ASN A 496 -25.08 -5.85 -4.21
N VAL A 497 -25.16 -7.17 -4.01
CA VAL A 497 -26.14 -7.80 -3.10
C VAL A 497 -25.71 -7.78 -1.63
N PHE A 498 -24.42 -7.88 -1.36
CA PHE A 498 -23.89 -8.09 -0.01
C PHE A 498 -23.03 -6.94 0.50
N LEU A 499 -22.38 -6.19 -0.38
CA LEU A 499 -21.38 -5.19 0.00
C LEU A 499 -21.87 -3.77 -0.28
N THR A 500 -21.24 -2.78 0.36
CA THR A 500 -21.48 -1.37 0.07
C THR A 500 -20.78 -0.93 -1.22
N ARG A 501 -21.16 0.22 -1.81
CA ARG A 501 -20.43 0.79 -2.97
C ARG A 501 -19.14 1.55 -2.59
N GLU A 502 -18.72 1.52 -1.33
CA GLU A 502 -17.53 2.23 -0.84
C GLU A 502 -16.24 1.68 -1.48
N LYS A 503 -15.33 2.55 -1.92
CA LYS A 503 -14.09 2.11 -2.58
C LYS A 503 -12.96 1.91 -1.58
N THR A 504 -13.15 0.98 -0.65
CA THR A 504 -12.16 0.58 0.36
C THR A 504 -11.39 -0.68 -0.05
N LEU A 505 -10.20 -0.88 0.54
CA LEU A 505 -9.43 -2.11 0.37
C LEU A 505 -10.14 -3.32 1.02
N SER A 506 -10.67 -3.15 2.24
CA SER A 506 -11.47 -4.16 2.97
C SER A 506 -12.59 -4.75 2.09
N ARG A 507 -13.47 -3.89 1.59
CA ARG A 507 -14.60 -4.30 0.74
C ARG A 507 -14.12 -5.10 -0.48
N LYS A 508 -12.98 -4.73 -1.08
CA LYS A 508 -12.45 -5.47 -2.23
C LYS A 508 -11.93 -6.86 -1.85
N LEU A 509 -11.32 -7.01 -0.69
CA LEU A 509 -10.88 -8.31 -0.17
C LEU A 509 -12.09 -9.19 0.19
N GLU A 510 -13.10 -8.63 0.86
CA GLU A 510 -14.36 -9.34 1.15
C GLU A 510 -15.07 -9.80 -0.12
N GLU A 511 -15.14 -8.93 -1.16
CA GLU A 511 -15.69 -9.29 -2.47
C GLU A 511 -14.99 -10.52 -3.05
N ILE A 512 -13.66 -10.57 -3.02
CA ILE A 512 -12.90 -11.69 -3.54
C ILE A 512 -13.20 -12.98 -2.75
N LEU A 513 -13.21 -12.91 -1.42
CA LEU A 513 -13.47 -14.08 -0.57
C LEU A 513 -14.92 -14.59 -0.73
N LEU A 514 -15.91 -13.71 -0.77
CA LEU A 514 -17.32 -14.10 -0.93
C LEU A 514 -17.60 -14.67 -2.33
N VAL A 515 -17.02 -14.10 -3.39
CA VAL A 515 -17.10 -14.65 -4.75
C VAL A 515 -16.48 -16.04 -4.80
N TYR A 516 -15.33 -16.20 -4.14
CA TYR A 516 -14.68 -17.51 -4.05
C TYR A 516 -15.60 -18.55 -3.41
N ILE A 517 -16.24 -18.23 -2.27
CA ILE A 517 -17.18 -19.12 -1.58
C ILE A 517 -18.39 -19.43 -2.47
N LEU A 518 -19.05 -18.40 -3.01
CA LEU A 518 -20.22 -18.52 -3.90
C LEU A 518 -19.96 -19.53 -5.04
N GLU A 519 -18.85 -19.36 -5.74
CA GLU A 519 -18.51 -20.08 -6.96
C GLU A 519 -17.91 -21.46 -6.69
N ASN A 520 -16.97 -21.59 -5.74
CA ASN A 520 -16.27 -22.85 -5.51
C ASN A 520 -17.05 -23.82 -4.63
N ASN A 521 -18.02 -23.33 -3.85
CA ASN A 521 -18.95 -24.19 -3.12
C ASN A 521 -20.27 -24.39 -3.87
N ARG A 522 -20.41 -23.81 -5.08
CA ARG A 522 -21.62 -23.90 -5.92
C ARG A 522 -22.89 -23.55 -5.14
N VAL A 523 -22.82 -22.49 -4.34
CA VAL A 523 -23.93 -22.07 -3.47
C VAL A 523 -25.15 -21.72 -4.32
N VAL A 524 -24.93 -21.18 -5.52
CA VAL A 524 -25.96 -20.76 -6.47
C VAL A 524 -25.54 -21.20 -7.88
N SER A 525 -26.49 -21.63 -8.70
CA SER A 525 -26.21 -21.97 -10.11
C SER A 525 -25.82 -20.74 -10.94
N LYS A 526 -25.10 -20.95 -12.05
CA LYS A 526 -24.69 -19.85 -12.94
C LYS A 526 -25.90 -19.13 -13.54
N GLU A 527 -26.91 -19.89 -13.92
CA GLU A 527 -28.16 -19.42 -14.47
C GLU A 527 -28.88 -18.52 -13.46
N ARG A 528 -29.01 -18.98 -12.20
CA ARG A 528 -29.64 -18.20 -11.15
C ARG A 528 -28.83 -16.94 -10.81
N MET A 529 -27.49 -17.03 -10.76
CA MET A 529 -26.64 -15.85 -10.57
C MET A 529 -26.84 -14.81 -11.67
N LEU A 530 -26.91 -15.24 -12.93
CA LEU A 530 -27.12 -14.36 -14.08
C LEU A 530 -28.52 -13.75 -14.07
N GLU A 531 -29.54 -14.53 -13.75
CA GLU A 531 -30.92 -14.07 -13.59
C GLU A 531 -31.04 -13.00 -12.51
N VAL A 532 -30.52 -13.26 -11.31
CA VAL A 532 -30.51 -12.27 -10.22
C VAL A 532 -29.73 -11.04 -10.65
N TYR A 533 -28.56 -11.20 -11.28
CA TYR A 533 -27.77 -10.08 -11.80
C TYR A 533 -28.60 -9.17 -12.71
N PHE A 534 -29.26 -9.71 -13.74
CA PHE A 534 -30.12 -8.94 -14.65
C PHE A 534 -31.25 -8.20 -13.92
N ASN A 535 -31.78 -8.78 -12.85
CA ASN A 535 -32.91 -8.24 -12.09
C ASN A 535 -32.52 -7.23 -10.99
N ILE A 536 -31.23 -7.07 -10.65
CA ILE A 536 -30.79 -6.13 -9.61
C ILE A 536 -29.87 -5.03 -10.09
N ILE A 537 -29.22 -5.18 -11.25
CA ILE A 537 -28.29 -4.15 -11.70
C ILE A 537 -29.03 -2.87 -12.04
N GLU A 538 -28.34 -1.75 -11.84
CA GLU A 538 -28.84 -0.42 -12.17
C GLU A 538 -28.65 -0.19 -13.67
N TRP A 539 -29.73 0.09 -14.39
CA TRP A 539 -29.73 0.35 -15.83
C TRP A 539 -29.80 1.84 -16.16
N GLY A 540 -30.34 2.65 -15.23
CA GLY A 540 -30.46 4.10 -15.33
C GLY A 540 -30.69 4.71 -13.94
N PRO A 541 -30.83 6.04 -13.81
CA PRO A 541 -31.10 6.69 -12.52
C PRO A 541 -32.37 6.10 -11.87
N ASN A 542 -32.19 5.36 -10.76
CA ASN A 542 -33.28 4.69 -10.03
C ASN A 542 -34.05 3.62 -10.84
N VAL A 543 -33.46 3.08 -11.90
CA VAL A 543 -34.03 1.99 -12.72
C VAL A 543 -33.23 0.73 -12.45
N TYR A 544 -33.86 -0.25 -11.81
CA TYR A 544 -33.21 -1.49 -11.38
C TYR A 544 -33.92 -2.70 -11.96
N GLY A 545 -33.13 -3.63 -12.48
CA GLY A 545 -33.65 -4.83 -13.12
C GLY A 545 -34.06 -4.63 -14.57
N ILE A 546 -33.95 -5.70 -15.36
CA ILE A 546 -34.17 -5.66 -16.80
C ILE A 546 -35.63 -5.40 -17.18
N GLY A 547 -36.60 -5.84 -16.38
CA GLY A 547 -38.02 -5.54 -16.61
C GLY A 547 -38.27 -4.04 -16.63
N GLU A 548 -37.88 -3.35 -15.55
CA GLU A 548 -37.99 -1.89 -15.48
C GLU A 548 -37.19 -1.20 -16.60
N ALA A 549 -35.98 -1.68 -16.89
CA ALA A 549 -35.11 -1.09 -17.92
C ALA A 549 -35.72 -1.17 -19.33
N SER A 550 -36.32 -2.31 -19.68
CA SER A 550 -36.92 -2.53 -21.01
C SER A 550 -38.09 -1.58 -21.24
N HIS A 551 -38.94 -1.38 -20.22
CA HIS A 551 -40.01 -0.40 -20.26
C HIS A 551 -39.47 1.05 -20.25
N PHE A 552 -38.48 1.33 -19.42
CA PHE A 552 -37.88 2.65 -19.29
C PHE A 552 -37.24 3.14 -20.58
N TYR A 553 -36.52 2.29 -21.31
CA TYR A 553 -35.85 2.67 -22.56
C TYR A 553 -36.74 2.52 -23.79
N PHE A 554 -37.54 1.45 -23.88
CA PHE A 554 -38.16 1.02 -25.13
C PHE A 554 -39.68 0.78 -25.06
N GLN A 555 -40.31 0.91 -23.88
CA GLN A 555 -41.70 0.53 -23.63
C GLN A 555 -42.02 -0.92 -24.06
N LYS A 556 -41.05 -1.83 -23.91
CA LYS A 556 -41.16 -3.23 -24.32
C LYS A 556 -40.97 -4.18 -23.14
N SER A 557 -41.52 -5.38 -23.26
CA SER A 557 -41.13 -6.50 -22.41
C SER A 557 -39.67 -6.91 -22.72
N PRO A 558 -38.93 -7.48 -21.75
CA PRO A 558 -37.55 -7.93 -21.98
C PRO A 558 -37.39 -8.99 -23.09
N SER A 559 -38.43 -9.79 -23.35
CA SER A 559 -38.44 -10.78 -24.44
C SER A 559 -38.58 -10.14 -25.82
N ALA A 560 -39.21 -8.96 -25.91
CA ALA A 560 -39.48 -8.24 -27.16
C ALA A 560 -38.33 -7.32 -27.61
N LEU A 561 -37.24 -7.26 -26.85
CA LEU A 561 -36.06 -6.45 -27.20
C LEU A 561 -35.36 -7.02 -28.44
N ASN A 562 -35.14 -6.17 -29.44
CA ASN A 562 -34.38 -6.51 -30.64
C ASN A 562 -32.86 -6.48 -30.39
N VAL A 563 -32.05 -6.86 -31.38
CA VAL A 563 -30.59 -6.96 -31.21
C VAL A 563 -29.95 -5.61 -30.88
N ASP A 564 -30.30 -4.55 -31.60
CA ASP A 564 -29.69 -3.22 -31.41
C ASP A 564 -30.10 -2.60 -30.05
N GLU A 565 -31.32 -2.83 -29.57
CA GLU A 565 -31.77 -2.48 -28.22
C GLU A 565 -30.98 -3.24 -27.13
N CYS A 566 -30.76 -4.54 -27.36
CA CYS A 566 -29.94 -5.39 -26.47
C CYS A 566 -28.47 -4.94 -26.45
N LEU A 567 -27.91 -4.56 -27.60
CA LEU A 567 -26.55 -4.02 -27.72
C LEU A 567 -26.44 -2.69 -26.98
N TYR A 568 -27.42 -1.79 -27.12
CA TYR A 568 -27.46 -0.53 -26.38
C TYR A 568 -27.45 -0.78 -24.87
N LEU A 569 -28.37 -1.61 -24.36
CA LEU A 569 -28.44 -1.94 -22.94
C LEU A 569 -27.12 -2.54 -22.42
N ALA A 570 -26.49 -3.46 -23.16
CA ALA A 570 -25.21 -4.02 -22.77
C ALA A 570 -24.08 -2.96 -22.68
N THR A 571 -24.10 -1.95 -23.54
CA THR A 571 -23.10 -0.87 -23.53
C THR A 571 -23.31 0.19 -22.44
N ILE A 572 -24.49 0.23 -21.78
CA ILE A 572 -24.81 1.22 -20.75
C ILE A 572 -24.39 0.79 -19.34
N ILE A 573 -24.31 -0.53 -19.09
CA ILE A 573 -23.99 -1.14 -17.79
C ILE A 573 -22.77 -0.52 -17.09
N PRO A 574 -21.67 -0.14 -17.77
CA PRO A 574 -20.53 0.46 -17.09
C PRO A 574 -20.83 1.83 -16.45
N LYS A 575 -21.80 2.60 -17.00
CA LYS A 575 -22.14 3.97 -16.55
C LYS A 575 -23.64 4.28 -16.71
N PRO A 576 -24.55 3.55 -16.04
CA PRO A 576 -26.00 3.63 -16.27
C PRO A 576 -26.58 5.02 -16.00
N ARG A 577 -26.17 5.67 -14.90
CA ARG A 577 -26.63 7.03 -14.53
C ARG A 577 -26.21 8.12 -15.52
N LYS A 578 -25.31 7.82 -16.46
CA LYS A 578 -24.78 8.77 -17.46
C LYS A 578 -25.30 8.47 -18.87
N PHE A 579 -26.33 7.65 -19.02
CA PHE A 579 -26.85 7.26 -20.33
C PHE A 579 -27.21 8.47 -21.21
N MET A 580 -27.81 9.51 -20.64
CA MET A 580 -28.22 10.74 -21.34
C MET A 580 -27.06 11.41 -22.10
N TYR A 581 -25.82 11.26 -21.65
CA TYR A 581 -24.64 11.82 -22.33
C TYR A 581 -24.24 11.07 -23.61
N GLN A 582 -24.86 9.91 -23.88
CA GLN A 582 -24.70 9.18 -25.14
C GLN A 582 -25.54 9.76 -26.27
N PHE A 583 -26.47 10.68 -25.97
CA PHE A 583 -27.36 11.28 -26.95
C PHE A 583 -26.96 12.73 -27.27
N ASN A 584 -27.24 13.17 -28.50
CA ASN A 584 -27.12 14.55 -28.96
C ASN A 584 -28.42 15.33 -28.74
N ASP A 585 -28.43 16.60 -29.15
CA ASP A 585 -29.55 17.52 -28.95
C ASP A 585 -30.77 17.15 -29.81
N GLU A 586 -30.62 16.24 -30.77
CA GLU A 586 -31.69 15.67 -31.60
C GLU A 586 -32.25 14.35 -31.03
N GLY A 587 -31.67 13.84 -29.94
CA GLY A 587 -32.06 12.58 -29.32
C GLY A 587 -31.51 11.32 -30.00
N ASN A 588 -30.52 11.48 -30.90
CA ASN A 588 -29.79 10.40 -31.55
C ASN A 588 -28.52 10.04 -30.77
N LEU A 589 -28.04 8.80 -30.91
CA LEU A 589 -26.77 8.38 -30.32
C LEU A 589 -25.60 9.15 -30.94
N LYS A 590 -24.66 9.59 -30.11
CA LYS A 590 -23.39 10.20 -30.54
C LYS A 590 -22.46 9.16 -31.16
N ASP A 591 -21.56 9.62 -32.02
CA ASP A 591 -20.61 8.77 -32.77
C ASP A 591 -19.84 7.77 -31.91
N TYR A 592 -19.39 8.18 -30.72
CA TYR A 592 -18.64 7.28 -29.84
C TYR A 592 -19.50 6.11 -29.33
N ALA A 593 -20.79 6.34 -29.09
CA ALA A 593 -21.74 5.32 -28.64
C ALA A 593 -22.07 4.37 -29.80
N ILE A 594 -22.30 4.92 -31.00
CA ILE A 594 -22.49 4.15 -32.24
C ILE A 594 -21.27 3.27 -32.51
N LYS A 595 -20.06 3.83 -32.44
CA LYS A 595 -18.80 3.08 -32.62
C LYS A 595 -18.67 1.93 -31.61
N ASN A 596 -19.04 2.16 -30.35
CA ASN A 596 -18.99 1.12 -29.31
C ASN A 596 -20.01 -0.01 -29.58
N GLN A 597 -21.24 0.33 -29.96
CA GLN A 597 -22.25 -0.67 -30.35
C GLN A 597 -21.83 -1.45 -31.58
N LYS A 598 -21.33 -0.78 -32.63
CA LYS A 598 -20.81 -1.43 -33.84
C LYS A 598 -19.65 -2.37 -33.52
N PHE A 599 -18.74 -1.96 -32.63
CA PHE A 599 -17.65 -2.82 -32.16
C PHE A 599 -18.18 -4.09 -31.48
N LEU A 600 -19.17 -3.96 -30.59
CA LEU A 600 -19.80 -5.08 -29.91
C LEU A 600 -20.54 -6.01 -30.90
N LYS A 601 -21.35 -5.44 -31.79
CA LYS A 601 -22.07 -6.15 -32.86
C LYS A 601 -21.11 -6.99 -33.71
N ASN A 602 -20.03 -6.37 -34.20
CA ASN A 602 -18.98 -7.07 -34.97
C ASN A 602 -18.24 -8.14 -34.15
N LEU A 603 -18.02 -7.90 -32.85
CA LEU A 603 -17.45 -8.91 -31.97
C LEU A 603 -18.38 -10.12 -31.81
N MET A 604 -19.69 -9.90 -31.72
CA MET A 604 -20.68 -10.97 -31.62
C MET A 604 -20.80 -11.78 -32.92
N PHE A 605 -20.78 -11.12 -34.09
CA PHE A 605 -20.69 -11.81 -35.39
C PHE A 605 -19.45 -12.69 -35.48
N ARG A 606 -18.27 -12.15 -35.15
CA ARG A 606 -17.00 -12.92 -35.16
C ARG A 606 -17.00 -14.12 -34.21
N ARG A 607 -17.84 -14.09 -33.17
CA ARG A 607 -18.00 -15.19 -32.22
C ARG A 607 -19.13 -16.15 -32.58
N GLY A 608 -19.83 -15.95 -33.71
CA GLY A 608 -20.99 -16.74 -34.12
C GLY A 608 -22.19 -16.58 -33.19
N LEU A 609 -22.26 -15.49 -32.43
CA LEU A 609 -23.37 -15.20 -31.51
C LEU A 609 -24.56 -14.53 -32.22
N LEU A 610 -24.30 -13.92 -33.37
CA LEU A 610 -25.27 -13.32 -34.29
C LEU A 610 -25.03 -13.87 -35.69
N VAL A 611 -26.11 -13.99 -36.47
CA VAL A 611 -26.10 -14.26 -37.92
C VAL A 611 -26.66 -13.04 -38.68
N PRO A 612 -26.30 -12.80 -39.95
CA PRO A 612 -26.71 -11.60 -40.68
C PRO A 612 -28.23 -11.36 -40.65
N GLU A 613 -29.00 -12.44 -40.68
CA GLU A 613 -30.47 -12.46 -40.62
C GLU A 613 -31.01 -11.83 -39.33
N ASP A 614 -30.28 -11.95 -38.22
CA ASP A 614 -30.64 -11.37 -36.91
C ASP A 614 -30.68 -9.83 -36.95
N THR A 615 -30.11 -9.22 -37.99
CA THR A 615 -29.96 -7.76 -38.13
C THR A 615 -30.73 -7.16 -39.30
N LEU A 616 -31.45 -7.98 -40.05
CA LEU A 616 -32.28 -7.51 -41.18
C LEU A 616 -33.46 -6.68 -40.67
N GLY A 617 -33.73 -5.55 -41.34
CA GLY A 617 -34.86 -4.68 -41.02
C GLY A 617 -34.76 -3.90 -39.69
N GLN A 618 -33.59 -3.84 -39.06
CA GLN A 618 -33.42 -3.10 -37.80
C GLN A 618 -33.26 -1.59 -38.04
N LEU A 619 -34.09 -0.82 -37.33
CA LEU A 619 -33.99 0.63 -37.28
C LEU A 619 -32.94 1.06 -36.26
N PRO A 620 -32.32 2.25 -36.41
CA PRO A 620 -31.44 2.82 -35.41
C PRO A 620 -32.09 2.82 -34.01
N VAL A 621 -31.27 2.63 -32.97
CA VAL A 621 -31.75 2.60 -31.58
C VAL A 621 -32.54 3.88 -31.28
N TYR A 622 -33.85 3.72 -31.05
CA TYR A 622 -34.75 4.80 -30.71
C TYR A 622 -35.27 4.63 -29.28
N ILE A 623 -35.00 5.60 -28.42
CA ILE A 623 -35.51 5.62 -27.04
C ILE A 623 -36.96 6.12 -27.08
N SER A 624 -37.89 5.18 -26.97
CA SER A 624 -39.35 5.44 -26.95
C SER A 624 -39.90 5.58 -25.53
N GLY A 625 -39.23 5.02 -24.52
CA GLY A 625 -39.71 5.01 -23.13
C GLY A 625 -39.42 6.28 -22.34
N ASN A 626 -39.72 6.23 -21.04
CA ASN A 626 -39.54 7.32 -20.09
C ASN A 626 -38.11 7.89 -20.05
N ALA A 627 -37.10 7.12 -20.44
CA ALA A 627 -35.73 7.59 -20.59
C ALA A 627 -35.60 8.79 -21.53
N ARG A 628 -36.50 8.92 -22.52
CA ARG A 628 -36.50 10.00 -23.50
C ARG A 628 -36.65 11.38 -22.85
N SER A 629 -37.46 11.49 -21.80
CA SER A 629 -37.68 12.78 -21.10
C SER A 629 -36.45 13.28 -20.35
N LEU A 630 -35.48 12.40 -20.08
CA LEU A 630 -34.22 12.76 -19.43
C LEU A 630 -33.11 13.14 -20.43
N ILE A 631 -33.37 12.96 -21.73
CA ILE A 631 -32.46 13.39 -22.80
C ILE A 631 -32.78 14.85 -23.11
N ARG A 632 -31.75 15.70 -23.15
CA ARG A 632 -31.90 17.11 -23.50
C ARG A 632 -32.06 17.24 -25.01
N ILE A 633 -33.29 17.15 -25.50
CA ILE A 633 -33.62 17.33 -26.92
C ILE A 633 -34.04 18.79 -27.11
N LYS A 634 -33.40 19.52 -28.03
CA LYS A 634 -33.87 20.85 -28.43
C LYS A 634 -35.10 20.68 -29.32
N ALA A 635 -36.14 21.48 -29.06
CA ALA A 635 -37.27 21.55 -29.98
C ALA A 635 -36.73 21.98 -31.36
N PRO A 636 -37.13 21.32 -32.46
CA PRO A 636 -36.73 21.75 -33.78
C PRO A 636 -37.21 23.19 -33.97
N ASP A 637 -36.27 24.07 -34.27
CA ASP A 637 -36.57 25.47 -34.54
C ASP A 637 -37.42 25.52 -35.81
N SER A 638 -38.72 25.81 -35.67
CA SER A 638 -39.67 25.87 -36.77
C SER A 638 -39.37 27.00 -37.78
N THR A 639 -38.28 27.74 -37.57
CA THR A 639 -37.83 28.84 -38.43
C THR A 639 -36.58 28.54 -39.27
N ALA A 640 -35.96 27.36 -39.11
CA ALA A 640 -34.79 27.00 -39.90
C ALA A 640 -35.17 26.54 -41.33
N VAL A 641 -35.22 27.48 -42.26
CA VAL A 641 -35.20 27.19 -43.71
C VAL A 641 -33.92 26.40 -44.02
N LYS A 642 -34.07 25.19 -44.58
CA LYS A 642 -32.95 24.45 -45.16
C LYS A 642 -32.33 25.30 -46.26
N ASN A 643 -31.18 25.89 -45.99
CA ASN A 643 -30.33 26.44 -47.04
C ASN A 643 -29.57 25.26 -47.65
N ASP A 644 -29.96 24.89 -48.86
CA ASP A 644 -29.36 23.82 -49.64
C ASP A 644 -28.01 24.32 -50.17
N SER A 645 -26.99 24.25 -49.33
CA SER A 645 -25.62 24.56 -49.71
C SER A 645 -24.93 23.27 -50.14
N LEU A 646 -24.93 23.00 -51.45
CA LEU A 646 -23.91 22.19 -52.09
C LEU A 646 -22.54 22.77 -51.76
N SER A 647 -21.84 22.19 -50.79
CA SER A 647 -20.41 22.45 -50.58
C SER A 647 -19.62 21.26 -51.08
N MET A 648 -18.86 21.52 -52.13
CA MET A 648 -17.96 20.62 -52.84
C MET A 648 -16.97 19.91 -51.92
N GLU A 649 -16.62 18.69 -52.32
CA GLU A 649 -15.48 17.93 -51.83
C GLU A 649 -14.21 18.77 -51.91
N GLU A 650 -13.51 18.91 -50.78
CA GLU A 650 -12.07 19.15 -50.76
C GLU A 650 -11.39 17.97 -50.06
N GLU A 651 -10.75 17.14 -50.90
CA GLU A 651 -9.61 16.32 -50.53
C GLU A 651 -8.56 17.18 -49.79
N PHE A 652 -7.90 16.60 -48.79
CA PHE A 652 -6.43 16.54 -48.64
C PHE A 652 -6.01 16.25 -47.17
N ASP A 653 -5.46 15.03 -47.03
CA ASP A 653 -4.23 14.64 -46.30
C ASP A 653 -4.05 14.66 -44.77
N LEU A 654 -3.73 13.43 -44.30
CA LEU A 654 -2.94 12.93 -43.15
C LEU A 654 -3.58 12.72 -41.77
#